data_AF-A0A2M6GMB2-F1
#
_entry.id   AF-A0A2M6GMB2-F1
#
_cell.length_a   1.000
_cell.length_b   1.000
_cell.length_c   1.000
_cell.angle_alpha   90.00
_cell.angle_beta   90.00
_cell.angle_gamma   90.00
#
_symmetry.space_group_name_H-M   'P 1'
#
loop_
_entity.id
_entity.type
_entity.pdbx_description
1 polymer ?
#
loop_
_entity_poly.entity_id
_entity_poly.type
_entity_poly.pdbx_seq_one_letter_code
_entity_poly.pdbx_strand_id
1 'polypeptide(L)'
;GLRNPYTFDFQPGTGRLFVNDVGEVTWEEINDATASGLNFGWPESEGLSNNTAHQNPVYTYRHGTGDGFGCAITGGVFFNPATSNYPASYTGKYFYQDLCNNWINFIDVSSSPAGRASFATGLPGQSLSLSVGNDGNLYYLSRNNSALYKIIYTTNIAPAITSQPGNLKVSAGQPATFRVSASGTAPLRFQWQKNSINIAGATGATYTISNTTAASAGQYRVIVTNPAGSVTSNAATLTVTTFNAAPTAKILSPVNHTLYRAGTVITFTGTGTDPEDGTLPASAFSWTVDFHHDAHKHDGPPVANNTKSGSFTIPNQGETATNVWYRLFLTVTDTKGLQHRDSIDLDPRIVTVQLATNPTGLQLNLNNQAIKTPFSQSYVAGMLIPLNAPSSQTLNGVAYQFTNWSSGTLTGGNMIVPDVNTTYKANFNASGITYLSDLTWTSAFNGWGPVEKDKSNGENSSVSDGKNLTLNGVTYNKGLGVHAASTLLYNLAGKYNRFMSDIGIDDEVGNKGSVNFQVYLDNVLAYESGNINGSSAIKPVNLNVSGKNQLKLVVLNGGDGNYFDHADWAGARLTVGASACTASGSILREYWANVKGYLISSIPVTTAPTATTQLTSFEAPANVADNYEQRIRGYICAPATGNYTF
;
A
#
# COMPACT_ATOMS: atom_id res chain seq x y z
N GLY A 1 8.30 41.88 -89.37
CA GLY A 1 7.53 42.61 -88.36
C GLY A 1 7.98 42.21 -86.98
N LEU A 2 9.00 42.92 -86.46
CA LEU A 2 9.31 42.95 -85.04
C LEU A 2 8.49 44.09 -84.42
N ARG A 3 8.11 44.00 -83.15
CA ARG A 3 7.38 45.07 -82.44
C ARG A 3 8.36 46.11 -81.90
N ASN A 4 9.15 45.72 -80.91
CA ASN A 4 10.09 46.54 -80.18
C ASN A 4 11.38 45.73 -79.90
N PRO A 5 12.27 45.60 -80.88
CA PRO A 5 13.51 44.86 -80.74
C PRO A 5 14.50 45.62 -79.83
N TYR A 6 14.43 45.37 -78.52
CA TYR A 6 15.15 46.14 -77.51
C TYR A 6 16.64 45.79 -77.44
N THR A 7 16.96 44.50 -77.47
CA THR A 7 18.35 44.01 -77.53
C THR A 7 18.46 42.86 -78.53
N PHE A 8 19.67 42.64 -79.03
CA PHE A 8 19.98 41.48 -79.85
C PHE A 8 21.42 41.04 -79.58
N ASP A 9 21.74 39.82 -79.97
CA ASP A 9 23.11 39.33 -79.94
C ASP A 9 23.40 38.35 -81.07
N PHE A 10 24.67 38.30 -81.48
CA PHE A 10 25.18 37.37 -82.48
C PHE A 10 25.92 36.25 -81.80
N GLN A 11 25.52 35.00 -82.05
CA GLN A 11 26.25 33.85 -81.53
C GLN A 11 27.65 33.77 -82.18
N PRO A 12 28.72 33.86 -81.38
CA PRO A 12 30.08 33.70 -81.89
C PRO A 12 30.26 32.35 -82.60
N GLY A 13 30.91 32.37 -83.76
CA GLY A 13 31.20 31.19 -84.58
C GLY A 13 30.09 30.78 -85.56
N THR A 14 28.83 30.77 -85.15
CA THR A 14 27.71 30.40 -86.02
C THR A 14 27.08 31.59 -86.76
N GLY A 15 27.19 32.80 -86.19
CA GLY A 15 26.58 34.01 -86.72
C GLY A 15 25.06 34.09 -86.53
N ARG A 16 24.46 33.20 -85.71
CA ARG A 16 23.02 33.26 -85.41
C ARG A 16 22.67 34.59 -84.74
N LEU A 17 21.62 35.25 -85.21
CA LEU A 17 21.14 36.52 -84.67
C LEU A 17 19.87 36.30 -83.87
N PHE A 18 19.94 36.49 -82.55
CA PHE A 18 18.75 36.48 -81.69
C PHE A 18 18.36 37.89 -81.30
N VAL A 19 17.07 38.20 -81.48
CA VAL A 19 16.48 39.50 -81.16
C VAL A 19 15.48 39.31 -80.04
N ASN A 20 15.68 40.04 -78.94
CA ASN A 20 14.75 40.12 -77.83
C ASN A 20 13.70 41.18 -78.17
N ASP A 21 12.55 40.71 -78.62
CA ASP A 21 11.42 41.54 -79.03
C ASP A 21 10.49 41.71 -77.83
N VAL A 22 10.38 42.95 -77.35
CA VAL A 22 9.58 43.26 -76.17
C VAL A 22 8.11 43.18 -76.54
N GLY A 23 7.35 42.49 -75.69
CA GLY A 23 5.92 42.23 -75.83
C GLY A 23 5.05 43.49 -75.85
N GLU A 24 3.73 43.28 -75.95
CA GLU A 24 2.73 44.32 -75.69
C GLU A 24 2.05 44.09 -74.33
N VAL A 25 1.24 43.04 -74.21
CA VAL A 25 0.37 42.78 -73.04
C VAL A 25 0.54 41.37 -72.49
N THR A 26 0.98 40.41 -73.30
CA THR A 26 0.85 38.99 -72.95
C THR A 26 2.16 38.20 -73.04
N TRP A 27 3.00 38.45 -74.05
CA TRP A 27 4.17 37.61 -74.32
C TRP A 27 5.41 38.42 -74.67
N GLU A 28 6.53 37.98 -74.11
CA GLU A 28 7.87 38.42 -74.51
C GLU A 28 8.50 37.37 -75.42
N GLU A 29 9.29 37.80 -76.41
CA GLU A 29 9.68 36.96 -77.54
C GLU A 29 11.19 37.01 -77.80
N ILE A 30 11.78 35.85 -78.05
CA ILE A 30 13.15 35.72 -78.55
C ILE A 30 13.08 35.19 -79.98
N ASN A 31 13.44 36.02 -80.95
CA ASN A 31 13.31 35.75 -82.37
C ASN A 31 14.65 35.38 -83.00
N ASP A 32 14.69 34.31 -83.80
CA ASP A 32 15.86 33.98 -84.64
C ASP A 32 15.76 34.77 -85.95
N ALA A 33 16.48 35.88 -86.02
CA ALA A 33 16.53 36.77 -87.18
C ALA A 33 17.78 36.53 -88.04
N THR A 34 18.36 35.33 -88.00
CA THR A 34 19.57 34.99 -88.77
C THR A 34 19.36 35.14 -90.28
N ALA A 35 18.15 34.85 -90.78
CA ALA A 35 17.80 35.04 -92.19
C ALA A 35 17.11 36.39 -92.43
N SER A 36 17.44 37.06 -93.54
CA SER A 36 16.79 38.31 -93.96
C SER A 36 15.36 38.08 -94.47
N GLY A 37 14.48 39.07 -94.31
CA GLY A 37 13.13 39.06 -94.89
C GLY A 37 12.06 38.36 -94.05
N LEU A 38 12.39 37.93 -92.83
CA LEU A 38 11.46 37.27 -91.93
C LEU A 38 10.41 38.23 -91.36
N ASN A 39 9.20 37.73 -91.16
CA ASN A 39 8.11 38.46 -90.51
C ASN A 39 7.71 37.80 -89.19
N PHE A 40 8.02 38.40 -88.04
CA PHE A 40 7.67 37.85 -86.71
C PHE A 40 6.25 38.21 -86.23
N GLY A 41 5.39 38.68 -87.12
CA GLY A 41 3.95 38.77 -86.87
C GLY A 41 3.43 40.11 -86.39
N TRP A 42 4.26 41.12 -86.12
CA TRP A 42 3.77 42.46 -85.82
C TRP A 42 3.12 43.14 -87.05
N PRO A 43 1.94 43.81 -86.92
CA PRO A 43 1.18 44.06 -85.68
C PRO A 43 0.07 43.05 -85.34
N GLU A 44 0.01 41.92 -86.03
CA GLU A 44 -1.13 40.98 -85.98
C GLU A 44 -1.00 39.88 -84.91
N SER A 45 0.21 39.59 -84.42
CA SER A 45 0.48 38.49 -83.49
C SER A 45 1.41 38.91 -82.36
N GLU A 46 1.19 38.33 -81.19
CA GLU A 46 2.03 38.46 -79.99
C GLU A 46 2.34 37.05 -79.46
N GLY A 47 3.60 36.64 -79.53
CA GLY A 47 4.03 35.28 -79.24
C GLY A 47 3.89 34.35 -80.45
N LEU A 48 3.51 33.09 -80.21
CA LEU A 48 3.35 32.12 -81.29
C LEU A 48 2.15 32.45 -82.19
N SER A 49 2.36 32.40 -83.49
CA SER A 49 1.38 32.62 -84.56
C SER A 49 1.07 31.34 -85.31
N ASN A 50 -0.20 31.19 -85.70
CA ASN A 50 -0.65 30.15 -86.63
C ASN A 50 -0.69 30.62 -88.10
N ASN A 51 -0.42 31.91 -88.37
CA ASN A 51 -0.29 32.43 -89.72
C ASN A 51 1.03 31.96 -90.33
N THR A 52 0.97 31.20 -91.43
CA THR A 52 2.14 30.63 -92.10
C THR A 52 3.05 31.68 -92.75
N ALA A 53 2.57 32.92 -92.91
CA ALA A 53 3.41 34.06 -93.31
C ALA A 53 4.27 34.61 -92.16
N HIS A 54 4.03 34.16 -90.92
CA HIS A 54 4.80 34.56 -89.74
C HIS A 54 5.86 33.52 -89.39
N GLN A 55 7.03 33.99 -89.00
CA GLN A 55 8.08 33.17 -88.39
C GLN A 55 7.86 33.16 -86.88
N ASN A 56 7.70 31.97 -86.30
CA ASN A 56 7.52 31.83 -84.86
C ASN A 56 8.83 32.14 -84.09
N PRO A 57 8.72 32.76 -82.90
CA PRO A 57 9.85 32.95 -82.00
C PRO A 57 10.49 31.63 -81.57
N VAL A 58 11.79 31.66 -81.29
CA VAL A 58 12.56 30.55 -80.71
C VAL A 58 12.04 30.21 -79.32
N TYR A 59 11.68 31.24 -78.56
CA TYR A 59 11.15 31.09 -77.22
C TYR A 59 10.22 32.26 -76.89
N THR A 60 9.18 31.96 -76.11
CA THR A 60 8.27 32.97 -75.55
C THR A 60 8.09 32.73 -74.07
N TYR A 61 7.86 33.81 -73.32
CA TYR A 61 7.41 33.70 -71.94
C TYR A 61 6.31 34.70 -71.64
N ARG A 62 5.41 34.33 -70.73
CA ARG A 62 4.20 35.09 -70.46
C ARG A 62 4.46 36.20 -69.48
N HIS A 63 3.69 37.28 -69.61
CA HIS A 63 3.60 38.29 -68.56
C HIS A 63 3.08 37.68 -67.26
N GLY A 64 3.64 38.07 -66.12
CA GLY A 64 3.27 37.54 -64.81
C GLY A 64 4.34 37.75 -63.73
N THR A 65 4.19 37.05 -62.60
CA THR A 65 5.13 37.12 -61.47
C THR A 65 5.85 35.79 -61.26
N GLY A 66 7.13 35.86 -60.88
CA GLY A 66 7.94 34.68 -60.56
C GLY A 66 8.92 34.29 -61.67
N ASP A 67 9.69 33.24 -61.39
CA ASP A 67 10.78 32.78 -62.25
C ASP A 67 10.26 32.27 -63.61
N GLY A 68 10.72 32.89 -64.70
CA GLY A 68 10.28 32.58 -66.07
C GLY A 68 9.02 33.30 -66.53
N PHE A 69 8.46 34.19 -65.71
CA PHE A 69 7.43 35.15 -66.08
C PHE A 69 7.99 36.56 -66.01
N GLY A 70 7.36 37.54 -66.67
CA GLY A 70 7.91 38.89 -66.70
C GLY A 70 6.96 39.97 -67.17
N CYS A 71 7.54 41.03 -67.71
CA CYS A 71 6.83 42.14 -68.35
C CYS A 71 7.63 42.76 -69.50
N ALA A 72 8.94 42.54 -69.56
CA ALA A 72 9.81 43.12 -70.57
C ALA A 72 11.15 42.37 -70.63
N ILE A 73 11.47 41.78 -71.78
CA ILE A 73 12.78 41.19 -72.06
C ILE A 73 13.83 42.29 -72.32
N THR A 74 14.60 42.63 -71.29
CA THR A 74 15.53 43.76 -71.34
C THR A 74 16.99 43.36 -71.52
N GLY A 75 17.28 42.11 -71.84
CA GLY A 75 18.64 41.72 -72.18
C GLY A 75 18.74 40.26 -72.53
N GLY A 76 19.67 39.96 -73.43
CA GLY A 76 20.03 38.59 -73.74
C GLY A 76 21.34 38.52 -74.50
N VAL A 77 22.06 37.42 -74.29
CA VAL A 77 23.41 37.22 -74.81
C VAL A 77 23.67 35.72 -75.01
N PHE A 78 24.35 35.37 -76.08
CA PHE A 78 24.93 34.05 -76.26
C PHE A 78 26.14 33.89 -75.36
N PHE A 79 26.10 32.89 -74.47
CA PHE A 79 27.21 32.61 -73.58
C PHE A 79 28.29 31.80 -74.30
N ASN A 80 29.16 32.49 -75.02
CA ASN A 80 30.28 31.92 -75.76
C ASN A 80 31.60 32.66 -75.48
N PRO A 81 32.04 32.80 -74.21
CA PRO A 81 33.30 33.48 -73.93
C PRO A 81 34.51 32.66 -74.40
N ALA A 82 35.61 33.34 -74.70
CA ALA A 82 36.89 32.70 -75.02
C ALA A 82 37.47 31.90 -73.82
N THR A 83 37.22 32.37 -72.60
CA THR A 83 37.52 31.70 -71.33
C THR A 83 36.28 31.79 -70.43
N SER A 84 35.87 30.71 -69.77
CA SER A 84 34.66 30.69 -68.94
C SER A 84 35.00 30.40 -67.47
N ASN A 85 34.40 31.16 -66.55
CA ASN A 85 34.39 30.83 -65.11
C ASN A 85 33.15 30.01 -64.70
N TYR A 86 32.34 29.62 -65.69
CA TYR A 86 31.08 28.91 -65.52
C TYR A 86 31.25 27.49 -66.05
N PRO A 87 30.48 26.50 -65.54
CA PRO A 87 30.48 25.15 -66.08
C PRO A 87 30.33 25.12 -67.60
N ALA A 88 31.07 24.23 -68.27
CA ALA A 88 31.06 24.10 -69.73
C ALA A 88 29.66 23.83 -70.32
N SER A 89 28.73 23.30 -69.50
CA SER A 89 27.34 23.07 -69.87
C SER A 89 26.54 24.36 -70.11
N TYR A 90 27.06 25.55 -69.80
CA TYR A 90 26.42 26.82 -70.14
C TYR A 90 26.89 27.40 -71.47
N THR A 91 28.03 26.92 -72.00
CA THR A 91 28.59 27.41 -73.26
C THR A 91 27.64 27.12 -74.43
N GLY A 92 27.39 28.12 -75.27
CA GLY A 92 26.51 28.02 -76.44
C GLY A 92 25.03 28.27 -76.16
N LYS A 93 24.63 28.46 -74.90
CA LYS A 93 23.25 28.76 -74.50
C LYS A 93 22.96 30.25 -74.61
N TYR A 94 21.70 30.61 -74.80
CA TYR A 94 21.26 32.00 -74.84
C TYR A 94 20.71 32.40 -73.49
N PHE A 95 21.41 33.27 -72.77
CA PHE A 95 20.95 33.82 -71.49
C PHE A 95 20.10 35.04 -71.75
N TYR A 96 19.06 35.24 -70.95
CA TYR A 96 18.15 36.37 -71.06
C TYR A 96 17.58 36.73 -69.68
N GLN A 97 17.07 37.95 -69.58
CA GLN A 97 16.55 38.49 -68.33
C GLN A 97 15.26 39.26 -68.54
N ASP A 98 14.52 39.43 -67.45
CA ASP A 98 13.31 40.24 -67.38
C ASP A 98 13.49 41.43 -66.44
N LEU A 99 12.89 42.56 -66.81
CA LEU A 99 12.95 43.82 -66.06
C LEU A 99 12.17 43.77 -64.74
N CYS A 100 11.00 43.12 -64.70
CA CYS A 100 10.05 43.23 -63.60
C CYS A 100 10.32 42.22 -62.47
N ASN A 101 10.79 41.03 -62.81
CA ASN A 101 10.92 39.92 -61.85
C ASN A 101 12.37 39.62 -61.43
N ASN A 102 13.35 40.40 -61.89
CA ASN A 102 14.73 40.37 -61.41
C ASN A 102 15.37 38.97 -61.42
N TRP A 103 15.25 38.26 -62.53
CA TRP A 103 15.88 36.96 -62.77
C TRP A 103 16.69 36.95 -64.07
N ILE A 104 17.61 35.99 -64.16
CA ILE A 104 18.27 35.60 -65.41
C ILE A 104 18.00 34.11 -65.62
N ASN A 105 17.55 33.78 -66.82
CA ASN A 105 17.34 32.42 -67.29
C ASN A 105 18.18 32.18 -68.55
N PHE A 106 18.23 30.94 -69.00
CA PHE A 106 18.78 30.64 -70.32
C PHE A 106 17.90 29.65 -71.06
N ILE A 107 18.00 29.68 -72.39
CA ILE A 107 17.45 28.66 -73.26
C ILE A 107 18.57 27.86 -73.92
N ASP A 108 18.36 26.54 -73.98
CA ASP A 108 19.14 25.63 -74.78
C ASP A 108 18.52 25.53 -76.18
N VAL A 109 19.25 26.08 -77.15
CA VAL A 109 18.81 26.22 -78.55
C VAL A 109 19.20 25.02 -79.41
N SER A 110 19.75 23.97 -78.80
CA SER A 110 20.04 22.70 -79.47
C SER A 110 18.79 21.83 -79.65
N SER A 111 17.69 22.14 -78.97
CA SER A 111 16.38 21.51 -79.16
C SER A 111 15.34 22.48 -79.73
N SER A 112 14.31 21.93 -80.39
CA SER A 112 13.13 22.67 -80.87
C SER A 112 11.86 22.02 -80.30
N PRO A 113 11.08 22.70 -79.43
CA PRO A 113 11.31 24.06 -78.92
C PRO A 113 12.54 24.15 -78.00
N ALA A 114 13.06 25.36 -77.82
CA ALA A 114 14.23 25.60 -76.98
C ALA A 114 13.93 25.33 -75.49
N GLY A 115 14.82 24.60 -74.81
CA GLY A 115 14.64 24.21 -73.41
C GLY A 115 15.04 25.34 -72.45
N ARG A 116 14.10 25.86 -71.65
CA ARG A 116 14.39 26.86 -70.60
C ARG A 116 14.91 26.21 -69.31
N ALA A 117 15.86 26.86 -68.65
CA ALA A 117 16.15 26.66 -67.23
C ALA A 117 16.45 27.96 -66.48
N SER A 118 16.24 27.93 -65.15
CA SER A 118 16.56 29.04 -64.26
C SER A 118 18.06 29.13 -63.98
N PHE A 119 18.57 30.35 -63.81
CA PHE A 119 19.99 30.57 -63.51
C PHE A 119 20.22 31.47 -62.27
N ALA A 120 19.54 32.61 -62.19
CA ALA A 120 19.64 33.50 -61.04
C ALA A 120 18.31 34.20 -60.75
N THR A 121 17.99 34.41 -59.47
CA THR A 121 16.79 35.12 -59.00
C THR A 121 17.17 36.15 -57.93
N GLY A 122 16.29 37.11 -57.67
CA GLY A 122 16.51 38.13 -56.63
C GLY A 122 17.61 39.13 -56.99
N LEU A 123 17.79 39.43 -58.28
CA LEU A 123 18.80 40.36 -58.76
C LEU A 123 18.55 41.78 -58.19
N PRO A 124 19.59 42.47 -57.68
CA PRO A 124 19.43 43.83 -57.17
C PRO A 124 19.01 44.87 -58.23
N GLY A 125 17.83 45.46 -58.03
CA GLY A 125 17.27 46.49 -58.91
C GLY A 125 16.80 45.93 -60.26
N GLN A 126 16.35 46.82 -61.15
CA GLN A 126 15.77 46.45 -62.45
C GLN A 126 16.85 46.27 -63.53
N SER A 127 17.04 45.06 -64.04
CA SER A 127 18.09 44.73 -65.02
C SER A 127 17.76 45.25 -66.44
N LEU A 128 18.72 45.87 -67.13
CA LEU A 128 18.50 46.57 -68.42
C LEU A 128 19.35 46.11 -69.61
N SER A 129 20.39 45.33 -69.38
CA SER A 129 21.26 44.76 -70.41
C SER A 129 21.95 43.54 -69.83
N LEU A 130 22.32 42.59 -70.67
CA LEU A 130 23.10 41.41 -70.29
C LEU A 130 24.23 41.23 -71.30
N SER A 131 25.46 41.02 -70.83
CA SER A 131 26.62 40.79 -71.68
C SER A 131 27.58 39.80 -71.04
N VAL A 132 28.41 39.18 -71.87
CA VAL A 132 29.55 38.39 -71.40
C VAL A 132 30.79 39.28 -71.39
N GLY A 133 31.49 39.36 -70.26
CA GLY A 133 32.75 40.09 -70.15
C GLY A 133 33.94 39.29 -70.67
N ASN A 134 35.02 39.99 -71.02
CA ASN A 134 36.28 39.37 -71.47
C ASN A 134 36.92 38.44 -70.41
N ASP A 135 36.49 38.55 -69.16
CA ASP A 135 36.94 37.70 -68.06
C ASP A 135 36.10 36.43 -67.91
N GLY A 136 35.13 36.16 -68.78
CA GLY A 136 34.35 34.93 -68.78
C GLY A 136 33.16 34.90 -67.81
N ASN A 137 32.70 36.05 -67.33
CA ASN A 137 31.51 36.17 -66.47
C ASN A 137 30.37 36.92 -67.17
N LEU A 138 29.13 36.65 -66.75
CA LEU A 138 27.98 37.49 -67.12
C LEU A 138 28.01 38.82 -66.34
N TYR A 139 27.59 39.87 -67.01
CA TYR A 139 27.42 41.21 -66.47
C TYR A 139 26.06 41.77 -66.83
N TYR A 140 25.43 42.48 -65.89
CA TYR A 140 24.19 43.21 -66.17
C TYR A 140 24.22 44.62 -65.57
N LEU A 141 23.49 45.53 -66.21
CA LEU A 141 23.26 46.89 -65.72
C LEU A 141 21.96 46.94 -64.92
N SER A 142 22.02 47.49 -63.71
CA SER A 142 20.85 47.71 -62.84
C SER A 142 20.41 49.17 -62.91
N ARG A 143 19.19 49.41 -63.39
CA ARG A 143 18.58 50.74 -63.55
C ARG A 143 18.44 51.46 -62.21
N ASN A 144 17.79 50.81 -61.25
CA ASN A 144 17.43 51.44 -59.98
C ASN A 144 18.65 51.63 -59.07
N ASN A 145 19.65 50.77 -59.20
CA ASN A 145 20.85 50.85 -58.37
C ASN A 145 21.98 51.65 -59.04
N SER A 146 21.81 52.10 -60.30
CA SER A 146 22.84 52.81 -61.05
C SER A 146 24.20 52.10 -61.03
N ALA A 147 24.20 50.78 -61.20
CA ALA A 147 25.37 49.94 -60.98
C ALA A 147 25.54 48.85 -62.06
N LEU A 148 26.80 48.50 -62.33
CA LEU A 148 27.20 47.32 -63.09
C LEU A 148 27.44 46.16 -62.12
N TYR A 149 26.77 45.04 -62.34
CA TYR A 149 26.95 43.83 -61.56
C TYR A 149 27.70 42.77 -62.37
N LYS A 150 28.71 42.17 -61.75
CA LYS A 150 29.38 40.95 -62.20
C LYS A 150 28.75 39.74 -61.55
N ILE A 151 28.33 38.75 -62.32
CA ILE A 151 27.77 37.51 -61.79
C ILE A 151 28.91 36.49 -61.63
N ILE A 152 29.17 36.10 -60.38
CA ILE A 152 30.18 35.09 -60.05
C ILE A 152 29.49 33.74 -59.85
N TYR A 153 29.89 32.73 -60.62
CA TYR A 153 29.46 31.36 -60.38
C TYR A 153 30.35 30.72 -59.30
N THR A 154 29.78 30.35 -58.16
CA THR A 154 30.51 29.65 -57.08
C THR A 154 29.86 28.31 -56.76
N THR A 155 30.68 27.27 -56.54
CA THR A 155 30.22 25.95 -56.06
C THR A 155 30.20 25.82 -54.53
N ASN A 156 30.74 26.82 -53.81
CA ASN A 156 30.90 26.76 -52.34
C ASN A 156 29.80 27.57 -51.62
N ILE A 157 28.98 26.89 -50.84
CA ILE A 157 27.96 27.46 -49.95
C ILE A 157 28.62 27.78 -48.61
N ALA A 158 28.51 29.02 -48.12
CA ALA A 158 29.04 29.42 -46.82
C ALA A 158 28.37 28.63 -45.66
N PRO A 159 29.03 28.48 -44.51
CA PRO A 159 28.47 27.69 -43.43
C PRO A 159 27.26 28.39 -42.80
N ALA A 160 26.23 27.61 -42.44
CA ALA A 160 25.08 28.10 -41.67
C ALA A 160 24.82 27.17 -40.48
N ILE A 161 24.55 27.73 -39.30
CA ILE A 161 24.19 26.94 -38.12
C ILE A 161 22.73 26.48 -38.27
N THR A 162 22.53 25.17 -38.30
CA THR A 162 21.19 24.54 -38.39
C THR A 162 20.67 24.11 -37.03
N SER A 163 21.55 23.93 -36.03
CA SER A 163 21.18 23.68 -34.64
C SER A 163 22.18 24.33 -33.69
N GLN A 164 21.68 25.17 -32.78
CA GLN A 164 22.47 25.92 -31.80
C GLN A 164 22.85 25.03 -30.60
N PRO A 165 23.99 25.28 -29.94
CA PRO A 165 24.27 24.64 -28.65
C PRO A 165 23.26 25.08 -27.58
N GLY A 166 22.83 24.14 -26.74
CA GLY A 166 21.92 24.39 -25.63
C GLY A 166 22.62 24.68 -24.30
N ASN A 167 21.97 25.45 -23.42
CA ASN A 167 22.42 25.66 -22.04
C ASN A 167 22.47 24.33 -21.26
N LEU A 168 23.41 24.20 -20.34
CA LEU A 168 23.59 23.02 -19.50
C LEU A 168 23.69 23.41 -18.02
N LYS A 169 23.07 22.61 -17.16
CA LYS A 169 23.24 22.68 -15.70
C LYS A 169 23.64 21.30 -15.21
N VAL A 170 24.82 21.18 -14.60
CA VAL A 170 25.36 19.91 -14.08
C VAL A 170 25.97 20.14 -12.70
N SER A 171 26.04 19.09 -11.88
CA SER A 171 26.83 19.14 -10.64
C SER A 171 28.32 18.92 -10.95
N ALA A 172 29.20 19.49 -10.13
CA ALA A 172 30.63 19.23 -10.21
C ALA A 172 30.91 17.71 -10.19
N GLY A 173 31.91 17.25 -10.93
CA GLY A 173 32.14 15.81 -11.14
C GLY A 173 31.48 15.24 -12.39
N GLN A 174 30.34 15.79 -12.82
CA GLN A 174 29.55 15.23 -13.93
C GLN A 174 30.02 15.76 -15.30
N PRO A 175 29.88 14.97 -16.37
CA PRO A 175 30.24 15.40 -17.72
C PRO A 175 29.23 16.41 -18.28
N ALA A 176 29.71 17.37 -19.08
CA ALA A 176 28.89 18.31 -19.84
C ALA A 176 29.25 18.26 -21.32
N THR A 177 28.27 18.11 -22.22
CA THR A 177 28.51 18.00 -23.67
C THR A 177 27.70 19.03 -24.46
N PHE A 178 28.41 19.92 -25.14
CA PHE A 178 27.84 20.83 -26.13
C PHE A 178 27.83 20.18 -27.51
N ARG A 179 26.79 20.47 -28.30
CA ARG A 179 26.63 19.97 -29.68
C ARG A 179 26.18 21.11 -30.58
N VAL A 180 26.64 21.11 -31.82
CA VAL A 180 26.20 22.03 -32.88
C VAL A 180 25.91 21.23 -34.14
N SER A 181 25.01 21.72 -34.99
CA SER A 181 24.87 21.25 -36.37
C SER A 181 25.00 22.42 -37.33
N ALA A 182 25.72 22.20 -38.43
CA ALA A 182 25.96 23.22 -39.45
C ALA A 182 25.87 22.61 -40.85
N SER A 183 25.39 23.41 -41.80
CA SER A 183 25.41 23.13 -43.25
C SER A 183 26.48 23.99 -43.93
N GLY A 184 26.71 23.76 -45.24
CA GLY A 184 27.69 24.47 -46.06
C GLY A 184 28.58 23.50 -46.83
N THR A 185 29.33 23.99 -47.82
CA THR A 185 30.25 23.15 -48.59
C THR A 185 31.39 22.64 -47.70
N ALA A 186 31.65 21.34 -47.76
CA ALA A 186 32.73 20.70 -47.02
C ALA A 186 34.13 21.12 -47.57
N PRO A 187 35.20 21.06 -46.75
CA PRO A 187 35.21 20.68 -45.34
C PRO A 187 34.78 21.83 -44.41
N LEU A 188 33.91 21.52 -43.44
CA LEU A 188 33.57 22.40 -42.32
C LEU A 188 34.63 22.24 -41.22
N ARG A 189 35.18 23.34 -40.73
CA ARG A 189 36.11 23.39 -39.59
C ARG A 189 35.41 24.01 -38.39
N PHE A 190 35.48 23.37 -37.24
CA PHE A 190 34.88 23.87 -36.00
C PHE A 190 35.97 24.36 -35.04
N GLN A 191 35.65 25.37 -34.23
CA GLN A 191 36.48 25.81 -33.12
C GLN A 191 35.58 26.29 -31.98
N TRP A 192 35.54 25.53 -30.88
CA TRP A 192 34.80 25.95 -29.69
C TRP A 192 35.55 27.03 -28.93
N GLN A 193 34.78 27.93 -28.31
CA GLN A 193 35.24 29.01 -27.47
C GLN A 193 34.54 28.96 -26.12
N LYS A 194 35.28 29.27 -25.05
CA LYS A 194 34.74 29.58 -23.73
C LYS A 194 34.97 31.07 -23.45
N ASN A 195 33.92 31.80 -23.12
CA ASN A 195 33.98 33.25 -22.86
C ASN A 195 34.75 34.00 -23.96
N SER A 196 34.48 33.65 -25.22
CA SER A 196 35.14 34.19 -26.43
C SER A 196 36.61 33.78 -26.66
N ILE A 197 37.18 32.88 -25.85
CA ILE A 197 38.56 32.39 -26.00
C ILE A 197 38.54 30.98 -26.58
N ASN A 198 39.35 30.71 -27.60
CA ASN A 198 39.45 29.39 -28.22
C ASN A 198 39.87 28.32 -27.21
N ILE A 199 39.14 27.21 -27.18
CA ILE A 199 39.49 26.03 -26.42
C ILE A 199 40.40 25.16 -27.29
N ALA A 200 41.66 24.98 -26.87
CA ALA A 200 42.62 24.20 -27.63
C ALA A 200 42.12 22.76 -27.88
N GLY A 201 42.21 22.30 -29.13
CA GLY A 201 41.81 20.95 -29.54
C GLY A 201 40.30 20.71 -29.69
N ALA A 202 39.44 21.67 -29.34
CA ALA A 202 37.99 21.53 -29.46
C ALA A 202 37.50 21.86 -30.88
N THR A 203 37.75 20.95 -31.82
CA THR A 203 37.54 21.15 -33.28
C THR A 203 36.45 20.28 -33.90
N GLY A 204 35.66 19.58 -33.08
CA GLY A 204 34.52 18.78 -33.53
C GLY A 204 33.19 19.52 -33.48
N ALA A 205 32.17 18.94 -34.09
CA ALA A 205 30.77 19.37 -33.92
C ALA A 205 30.24 19.19 -32.48
N THR A 206 31.01 18.52 -31.63
CA THR A 206 30.72 18.31 -30.21
C THR A 206 31.92 18.68 -29.34
N TYR A 207 31.67 19.24 -28.16
CA TYR A 207 32.68 19.50 -27.14
C TYR A 207 32.22 18.96 -25.79
N THR A 208 32.98 18.04 -25.21
CA THR A 208 32.68 17.39 -23.94
C THR A 208 33.72 17.76 -22.89
N ILE A 209 33.25 18.17 -21.72
CA ILE A 209 34.02 18.29 -20.48
C ILE A 209 33.71 17.05 -19.66
N SER A 210 34.66 16.13 -19.50
CA SER A 210 34.41 14.84 -18.84
C SER A 210 34.15 14.96 -17.34
N ASN A 211 34.79 15.93 -16.67
CA ASN A 211 34.63 16.20 -15.25
C ASN A 211 34.56 17.72 -15.03
N THR A 212 33.37 18.22 -14.70
CA THR A 212 33.15 19.66 -14.51
C THR A 212 33.55 20.12 -13.12
N THR A 213 34.12 21.32 -13.05
CA THR A 213 34.43 22.03 -11.80
C THR A 213 33.74 23.38 -11.78
N ALA A 214 33.77 24.11 -10.66
CA ALA A 214 33.28 25.48 -10.61
C ALA A 214 33.95 26.37 -11.69
N ALA A 215 35.23 26.14 -11.97
CA ALA A 215 35.96 26.83 -13.02
C ALA A 215 35.48 26.46 -14.43
N SER A 216 34.74 25.36 -14.63
CA SER A 216 34.15 25.02 -15.93
C SER A 216 32.96 25.92 -16.28
N ALA A 217 32.27 26.54 -15.32
CA ALA A 217 31.15 27.42 -15.61
C ALA A 217 31.51 28.59 -16.55
N GLY A 218 30.57 29.01 -17.38
CA GLY A 218 30.77 30.08 -18.37
C GLY A 218 29.94 29.92 -19.64
N GLN A 219 30.20 30.79 -20.62
CA GLN A 219 29.53 30.76 -21.91
C GLN A 219 30.37 30.04 -22.96
N TYR A 220 29.75 29.14 -23.71
CA TYR A 220 30.34 28.31 -24.74
C TYR A 220 29.69 28.59 -26.10
N ARG A 221 30.50 28.81 -27.13
CA ARG A 221 30.04 28.98 -28.52
C ARG A 221 31.02 28.33 -29.49
N VAL A 222 30.64 28.15 -30.73
CA VAL A 222 31.49 27.56 -31.76
C VAL A 222 31.51 28.41 -33.02
N ILE A 223 32.69 28.54 -33.61
CA ILE A 223 32.89 29.15 -34.93
C ILE A 223 33.02 28.01 -35.94
N VAL A 224 32.23 28.07 -37.02
CA VAL A 224 32.26 27.11 -38.12
C VAL A 224 32.72 27.82 -39.39
N THR A 225 33.76 27.30 -40.03
CA THR A 225 34.42 27.95 -41.18
C THR A 225 34.59 26.97 -42.34
N ASN A 226 34.41 27.47 -43.57
CA ASN A 226 34.80 26.81 -44.82
C ASN A 226 35.40 27.84 -45.80
N PRO A 227 35.82 27.46 -47.03
CA PRO A 227 36.38 28.41 -48.00
C PRO A 227 35.44 29.55 -48.45
N ALA A 228 34.12 29.40 -48.29
CA ALA A 228 33.14 30.43 -48.64
C ALA A 228 32.84 31.41 -47.49
N GLY A 229 33.22 31.10 -46.25
CA GLY A 229 33.05 32.02 -45.12
C GLY A 229 33.05 31.34 -43.75
N SER A 230 32.58 32.08 -42.74
CA SER A 230 32.46 31.60 -41.37
C SER A 230 31.17 32.08 -40.71
N VAL A 231 30.63 31.28 -39.79
CA VAL A 231 29.47 31.61 -38.96
C VAL A 231 29.77 31.29 -37.49
N THR A 232 29.25 32.09 -36.56
CA THR A 232 29.40 31.88 -35.12
C THR A 232 28.04 31.48 -34.53
N SER A 233 28.02 30.45 -33.68
CA SER A 233 26.80 30.05 -32.96
C SER A 233 26.39 31.05 -31.89
N ASN A 234 25.14 30.96 -31.44
CA ASN A 234 24.72 31.54 -30.17
C ASN A 234 25.54 30.95 -29.02
N ALA A 235 25.67 31.71 -27.94
CA ALA A 235 26.36 31.25 -26.73
C ALA A 235 25.42 30.41 -25.85
N ALA A 236 25.89 29.24 -25.44
CA ALA A 236 25.26 28.37 -24.47
C ALA A 236 25.94 28.54 -23.09
N THR A 237 25.16 28.62 -22.01
CA THR A 237 25.68 28.78 -20.65
C THR A 237 25.84 27.42 -19.96
N LEU A 238 27.03 27.14 -19.41
CA LEU A 238 27.26 26.07 -18.45
C LEU A 238 27.13 26.60 -17.02
N THR A 239 26.16 26.08 -16.28
CA THR A 239 26.05 26.27 -14.84
C THR A 239 26.57 25.01 -14.13
N VAL A 240 27.52 25.17 -13.21
CA VAL A 240 28.04 24.05 -12.39
C VAL A 240 27.61 24.26 -10.95
N THR A 241 26.81 23.33 -10.41
CA THR A 241 26.40 23.32 -9.01
C THR A 241 27.35 22.48 -8.16
N THR A 242 27.38 22.71 -6.85
CA THR A 242 28.08 21.82 -5.92
C THR A 242 27.49 20.42 -5.98
N PHE A 243 28.35 19.40 -5.94
CA PHE A 243 27.90 18.02 -5.77
C PHE A 243 27.38 17.83 -4.34
N ASN A 244 26.25 17.12 -4.22
CA ASN A 244 25.67 16.75 -2.93
C ASN A 244 24.82 15.48 -3.16
N ALA A 245 25.36 14.33 -2.80
CA ALA A 245 24.65 13.07 -2.77
C ALA A 245 23.76 13.01 -1.52
N ALA A 246 22.79 12.09 -1.52
CA ALA A 246 22.04 11.82 -0.29
C ALA A 246 22.90 10.98 0.66
N PRO A 247 22.78 11.18 1.98
CA PRO A 247 23.48 10.35 2.95
C PRO A 247 22.97 8.90 2.89
N THR A 248 23.69 7.98 3.50
CA THR A 248 23.29 6.59 3.70
C THR A 248 23.09 6.32 5.18
N ALA A 249 21.84 6.17 5.60
CA ALA A 249 21.47 5.71 6.94
C ALA A 249 21.49 4.19 6.99
N LYS A 250 21.92 3.62 8.12
CA LYS A 250 21.83 2.17 8.37
C LYS A 250 21.62 1.86 9.84
N ILE A 251 20.60 1.08 10.15
CA ILE A 251 20.39 0.49 11.47
C ILE A 251 21.30 -0.72 11.59
N LEU A 252 22.09 -0.77 12.68
CA LEU A 252 23.05 -1.84 12.95
C LEU A 252 22.49 -2.86 13.95
N SER A 253 21.68 -2.38 14.90
CA SER A 253 20.98 -3.20 15.88
C SER A 253 19.69 -2.49 16.27
N PRO A 254 18.60 -3.20 16.55
CA PRO A 254 18.45 -4.65 16.41
C PRO A 254 18.39 -5.10 14.94
N VAL A 255 18.57 -6.40 14.69
CA VAL A 255 18.43 -6.96 13.33
C VAL A 255 16.95 -7.00 12.93
N ASN A 256 16.68 -6.89 11.63
CA ASN A 256 15.31 -6.99 11.12
C ASN A 256 14.65 -8.31 11.54
N HIS A 257 13.38 -8.26 11.95
CA HIS A 257 12.60 -9.37 12.51
C HIS A 257 13.11 -9.91 13.86
N THR A 258 13.79 -9.08 14.66
CA THR A 258 14.11 -9.44 16.05
C THR A 258 12.82 -9.66 16.84
N LEU A 259 12.70 -10.81 17.51
CA LEU A 259 11.56 -11.10 18.35
C LEU A 259 11.59 -10.26 19.63
N TYR A 260 10.48 -9.59 19.95
CA TYR A 260 10.33 -8.85 21.21
C TYR A 260 9.37 -9.53 22.17
N ARG A 261 9.56 -9.21 23.46
CA ARG A 261 8.64 -9.51 24.55
C ARG A 261 8.12 -8.19 25.11
N ALA A 262 6.83 -8.11 25.39
CA ALA A 262 6.26 -6.95 26.05
C ALA A 262 6.92 -6.69 27.42
N GLY A 263 7.14 -5.42 27.74
CA GLY A 263 7.85 -4.96 28.94
C GLY A 263 9.37 -4.99 28.83
N THR A 264 9.97 -5.51 27.75
CA THR A 264 11.44 -5.51 27.59
C THR A 264 11.95 -4.20 26.99
N VAL A 265 13.21 -3.88 27.32
CA VAL A 265 13.96 -2.77 26.72
C VAL A 265 14.61 -3.25 25.44
N ILE A 266 14.31 -2.57 24.33
CA ILE A 266 14.97 -2.74 23.04
C ILE A 266 16.06 -1.67 22.93
N THR A 267 17.31 -2.10 22.72
CA THR A 267 18.43 -1.20 22.43
C THR A 267 18.61 -1.06 20.92
N PHE A 268 18.92 0.12 20.44
CA PHE A 268 19.19 0.38 19.03
C PHE A 268 20.53 1.10 18.81
N THR A 269 21.14 0.85 17.66
CA THR A 269 22.34 1.52 17.17
C THR A 269 22.26 1.74 15.66
N GLY A 270 22.84 2.82 15.16
CA GLY A 270 22.85 3.14 13.73
C GLY A 270 24.09 3.90 13.28
N THR A 271 24.28 3.95 11.97
CA THR A 271 25.33 4.72 11.30
C THR A 271 24.77 5.55 10.16
N GLY A 272 25.56 6.53 9.72
CA GLY A 272 25.20 7.54 8.75
C GLY A 272 26.48 8.00 8.05
N THR A 273 26.58 7.75 6.75
CA THR A 273 27.73 8.17 5.93
C THR A 273 27.27 8.90 4.69
N ASP A 274 28.02 9.90 4.28
CA ASP A 274 27.77 10.70 3.10
C ASP A 274 29.07 10.81 2.27
N PRO A 275 29.03 10.76 0.93
CA PRO A 275 30.25 10.78 0.13
C PRO A 275 31.02 12.12 0.20
N GLU A 276 30.37 13.24 0.50
CA GLU A 276 31.01 14.56 0.64
C GLU A 276 31.32 14.89 2.10
N ASP A 277 30.40 14.57 3.01
CA ASP A 277 30.51 14.92 4.44
C ASP A 277 31.20 13.82 5.28
N GLY A 278 31.45 12.63 4.71
CA GLY A 278 32.06 11.50 5.39
C GLY A 278 31.14 10.86 6.42
N THR A 279 31.64 10.60 7.64
CA THR A 279 30.79 10.03 8.71
C THR A 279 30.02 11.13 9.42
N LEU A 280 28.69 11.02 9.43
CA LEU A 280 27.83 12.06 9.99
C LEU A 280 27.78 12.02 11.53
N PRO A 281 27.68 13.18 12.20
CA PRO A 281 27.64 13.29 13.66
C PRO A 281 26.29 12.82 14.24
N ALA A 282 26.22 12.57 15.54
CA ALA A 282 24.99 12.13 16.21
C ALA A 282 23.81 13.10 16.03
N SER A 283 24.09 14.41 15.93
CA SER A 283 23.08 15.46 15.68
C SER A 283 22.38 15.35 14.31
N ALA A 284 22.89 14.52 13.40
CA ALA A 284 22.26 14.25 12.10
C ALA A 284 21.19 13.15 12.16
N PHE A 285 21.03 12.47 13.30
CA PHE A 285 20.23 11.24 13.43
C PHE A 285 18.89 11.54 14.09
N SER A 286 17.81 11.13 13.44
CA SER A 286 16.47 11.12 14.00
C SER A 286 15.88 9.71 14.00
N TRP A 287 15.35 9.31 15.14
CA TRP A 287 14.75 8.00 15.38
C TRP A 287 13.26 8.14 15.62
N THR A 288 12.47 7.22 15.08
CA THR A 288 11.06 7.07 15.39
C THR A 288 10.69 5.59 15.49
N VAL A 289 9.67 5.27 16.28
CA VAL A 289 9.11 3.92 16.36
C VAL A 289 7.63 4.02 16.03
N ASP A 290 7.15 3.16 15.13
CA ASP A 290 5.74 3.00 14.84
C ASP A 290 5.25 1.69 15.46
N PHE A 291 4.06 1.69 16.05
CA PHE A 291 3.34 0.49 16.47
C PHE A 291 2.32 0.13 15.39
N HIS A 292 2.43 -1.07 14.84
CA HIS A 292 1.56 -1.57 13.79
C HIS A 292 0.61 -2.64 14.34
N HIS A 293 -0.65 -2.60 13.91
CA HIS A 293 -1.63 -3.67 14.13
C HIS A 293 -2.69 -3.69 13.04
N ASP A 294 -3.12 -4.89 12.67
CA ASP A 294 -4.00 -5.11 11.51
C ASP A 294 -3.45 -4.42 10.25
N ALA A 295 -4.24 -3.49 9.68
CA ALA A 295 -3.91 -2.74 8.48
C ALA A 295 -3.49 -1.29 8.75
N HIS A 296 -3.26 -0.91 10.02
CA HIS A 296 -2.92 0.47 10.38
C HIS A 296 -1.80 0.57 11.43
N LYS A 297 -1.46 1.81 11.79
CA LYS A 297 -0.37 2.12 12.72
C LYS A 297 -0.70 3.29 13.64
N HIS A 298 -0.03 3.30 14.77
CA HIS A 298 0.02 4.38 15.75
C HIS A 298 1.48 4.76 16.04
N ASP A 299 1.67 5.90 16.70
CA ASP A 299 2.97 6.26 17.24
C ASP A 299 3.38 5.23 18.30
N GLY A 300 4.59 4.70 18.17
CA GLY A 300 5.20 3.80 19.14
C GLY A 300 5.83 4.56 20.32
N PRO A 301 6.58 3.84 21.17
CA PRO A 301 7.29 4.44 22.29
C PRO A 301 8.25 5.56 21.84
N PRO A 302 8.34 6.66 22.60
CA PRO A 302 9.27 7.73 22.27
C PRO A 302 10.72 7.23 22.34
N VAL A 303 11.53 7.68 21.39
CA VAL A 303 12.97 7.37 21.29
C VAL A 303 13.78 8.66 21.23
N ALA A 304 15.00 8.62 21.75
CA ALA A 304 15.90 9.77 21.74
C ALA A 304 16.37 10.10 20.31
N ASN A 305 16.30 11.37 19.94
CA ASN A 305 16.91 11.92 18.72
C ASN A 305 18.33 12.43 19.01
N ASN A 306 19.05 12.83 17.96
CA ASN A 306 20.40 13.39 18.03
C ASN A 306 21.42 12.43 18.69
N THR A 307 21.20 11.13 18.51
CA THR A 307 22.04 10.06 19.05
C THR A 307 22.25 8.95 18.03
N LYS A 308 23.41 8.29 18.07
CA LYS A 308 23.70 7.09 17.26
C LYS A 308 23.19 5.81 17.91
N SER A 309 22.84 5.85 19.19
CA SER A 309 22.36 4.71 19.95
C SER A 309 21.40 5.12 21.06
N GLY A 310 20.54 4.20 21.47
CA GLY A 310 19.58 4.45 22.54
C GLY A 310 18.77 3.20 22.85
N SER A 311 17.65 3.40 23.53
CA SER A 311 16.74 2.32 23.86
C SER A 311 15.32 2.82 24.08
N PHE A 312 14.35 1.94 23.94
CA PHE A 312 12.95 2.15 24.32
C PHE A 312 12.36 0.88 24.94
N THR A 313 11.30 1.04 25.74
CA THR A 313 10.61 -0.08 26.38
C THR A 313 9.34 -0.42 25.60
N ILE A 314 9.12 -1.70 25.31
CA ILE A 314 7.86 -2.16 24.73
C ILE A 314 6.76 -2.10 25.80
N PRO A 315 5.64 -1.41 25.59
CA PRO A 315 4.50 -1.43 26.49
C PRO A 315 4.02 -2.87 26.76
N ASN A 316 3.60 -3.14 27.99
CA ASN A 316 3.03 -4.44 28.40
C ASN A 316 1.53 -4.38 28.70
N GLN A 317 0.88 -3.30 28.28
CA GLN A 317 -0.55 -3.04 28.40
C GLN A 317 -1.04 -2.40 27.10
N GLY A 318 -2.34 -2.50 26.82
CA GLY A 318 -2.95 -1.97 25.61
C GLY A 318 -3.42 -3.09 24.67
N GLU A 319 -3.09 -2.98 23.38
CA GLU A 319 -3.46 -3.96 22.35
C GLU A 319 -2.93 -5.37 22.69
N THR A 320 -3.79 -6.38 22.57
CA THR A 320 -3.49 -7.77 22.94
C THR A 320 -3.55 -8.75 21.77
N ALA A 321 -3.94 -8.27 20.59
CA ALA A 321 -3.94 -9.06 19.36
C ALA A 321 -2.53 -9.55 19.00
N THR A 322 -2.46 -10.64 18.23
CA THR A 322 -1.18 -11.26 17.85
C THR A 322 -0.61 -10.74 16.54
N ASN A 323 -1.40 -10.01 15.75
CA ASN A 323 -1.02 -9.43 14.47
C ASN A 323 -0.50 -8.00 14.65
N VAL A 324 0.52 -7.87 15.49
CA VAL A 324 1.12 -6.61 15.88
C VAL A 324 2.62 -6.65 15.63
N TRP A 325 3.27 -5.52 15.39
CA TRP A 325 4.74 -5.41 15.33
C TRP A 325 5.19 -3.97 15.58
N TYR A 326 6.48 -3.76 15.84
CA TYR A 326 7.06 -2.41 15.92
C TYR A 326 8.02 -2.18 14.77
N ARG A 327 7.97 -0.99 14.15
CA ARG A 327 8.93 -0.58 13.13
C ARG A 327 9.80 0.54 13.66
N LEU A 328 11.10 0.29 13.74
CA LEU A 328 12.10 1.31 14.10
C LEU A 328 12.62 1.97 12.83
N PHE A 329 12.61 3.29 12.78
CA PHE A 329 13.16 4.08 11.70
C PHE A 329 14.38 4.86 12.17
N LEU A 330 15.39 4.90 11.30
CA LEU A 330 16.50 5.84 11.38
C LEU A 330 16.46 6.75 10.16
N THR A 331 16.35 8.06 10.39
CA THR A 331 16.59 9.08 9.37
C THR A 331 17.91 9.79 9.65
N VAL A 332 18.75 9.90 8.63
CA VAL A 332 19.99 10.67 8.69
C VAL A 332 19.89 11.83 7.72
N THR A 333 20.23 13.04 8.18
CA THR A 333 20.21 14.28 7.38
C THR A 333 21.63 14.82 7.20
N ASP A 334 22.03 15.12 5.97
CA ASP A 334 23.34 15.72 5.68
C ASP A 334 23.38 17.23 5.99
N THR A 335 24.53 17.87 5.77
CA THR A 335 24.68 19.32 6.04
C THR A 335 23.92 20.24 5.08
N LYS A 336 23.41 19.71 3.96
CA LYS A 336 22.65 20.44 2.93
C LYS A 336 21.15 20.13 2.96
N GLY A 337 20.71 19.28 3.89
CA GLY A 337 19.32 18.93 4.14
C GLY A 337 18.81 17.71 3.37
N LEU A 338 19.64 16.98 2.59
CA LEU A 338 19.21 15.71 2.01
C LEU A 338 19.16 14.63 3.09
N GLN A 339 18.25 13.67 2.89
CA GLN A 339 17.95 12.66 3.89
C GLN A 339 17.93 11.26 3.28
N HIS A 340 18.28 10.28 4.10
CA HIS A 340 18.01 8.87 3.85
C HIS A 340 17.41 8.24 5.09
N ARG A 341 16.49 7.29 4.86
CA ARG A 341 15.77 6.59 5.91
C ARG A 341 15.99 5.09 5.76
N ASP A 342 16.38 4.46 6.85
CA ASP A 342 16.42 3.00 7.01
C ASP A 342 15.37 2.56 8.03
N SER A 343 14.92 1.31 7.96
CA SER A 343 13.93 0.77 8.88
C SER A 343 14.08 -0.73 9.11
N ILE A 344 13.78 -1.16 10.32
CA ILE A 344 13.67 -2.58 10.68
C ILE A 344 12.33 -2.83 11.39
N ASP A 345 11.83 -4.05 11.27
CA ASP A 345 10.67 -4.57 11.99
C ASP A 345 11.11 -5.42 13.18
N LEU A 346 10.33 -5.34 14.26
CA LEU A 346 10.42 -6.14 15.46
C LEU A 346 9.13 -6.94 15.58
N ASP A 347 9.25 -8.26 15.57
CA ASP A 347 8.09 -9.15 15.57
C ASP A 347 7.77 -9.62 16.99
N PRO A 348 6.50 -9.83 17.34
CA PRO A 348 6.13 -10.27 18.67
C PRO A 348 6.50 -11.74 18.86
N ARG A 349 6.98 -12.09 20.05
CA ARG A 349 6.99 -13.49 20.48
C ARG A 349 5.55 -13.91 20.83
N ILE A 350 4.91 -14.68 19.95
CA ILE A 350 3.56 -15.19 20.16
C ILE A 350 3.61 -16.52 20.94
N VAL A 351 2.77 -16.65 21.96
CA VAL A 351 2.61 -17.88 22.76
C VAL A 351 1.13 -18.22 22.92
N THR A 352 0.82 -19.50 23.07
CA THR A 352 -0.54 -19.96 23.37
C THR A 352 -0.69 -20.22 24.86
N VAL A 353 -1.68 -19.56 25.46
CA VAL A 353 -2.09 -19.78 26.86
C VAL A 353 -3.34 -20.65 26.86
N GLN A 354 -3.32 -21.70 27.68
CA GLN A 354 -4.48 -22.54 27.95
C GLN A 354 -5.01 -22.25 29.36
N LEU A 355 -6.32 -22.10 29.49
CA LEU A 355 -7.03 -21.86 30.74
C LEU A 355 -7.91 -23.07 31.06
N ALA A 356 -7.76 -23.63 32.26
CA ALA A 356 -8.44 -24.84 32.70
C ALA A 356 -8.96 -24.72 34.14
N THR A 357 -9.98 -25.49 34.49
CA THR A 357 -10.44 -25.65 35.87
C THR A 357 -10.41 -27.10 36.33
N ASN A 358 -10.37 -27.31 37.65
CA ASN A 358 -10.63 -28.59 38.30
C ASN A 358 -11.75 -28.42 39.33
N PRO A 359 -12.92 -29.05 39.16
CA PRO A 359 -13.30 -29.89 38.01
C PRO A 359 -13.44 -29.09 36.71
N THR A 360 -13.34 -29.78 35.57
CA THR A 360 -13.47 -29.17 34.23
C THR A 360 -14.89 -28.62 34.02
N GLY A 361 -15.01 -27.49 33.32
CA GLY A 361 -16.30 -26.89 32.93
C GLY A 361 -16.75 -25.72 33.79
N LEU A 362 -15.98 -25.36 34.83
CA LEU A 362 -16.15 -24.11 35.56
C LEU A 362 -15.60 -22.93 34.74
N GLN A 363 -16.03 -21.72 35.11
CA GLN A 363 -15.71 -20.50 34.39
C GLN A 363 -14.51 -19.78 35.02
N LEU A 364 -13.80 -19.01 34.19
CA LEU A 364 -12.79 -18.05 34.61
C LEU A 364 -13.15 -16.67 34.05
N ASN A 365 -12.62 -15.61 34.64
CA ASN A 365 -12.77 -14.27 34.13
C ASN A 365 -11.46 -13.84 33.47
N LEU A 366 -11.50 -13.60 32.16
CA LEU A 366 -10.39 -13.16 31.35
C LEU A 366 -10.75 -11.79 30.76
N ASN A 367 -9.92 -10.76 30.96
CA ASN A 367 -10.23 -9.38 30.57
C ASN A 367 -11.61 -8.90 31.09
N ASN A 368 -11.94 -9.25 32.35
CA ASN A 368 -13.24 -8.97 32.97
C ASN A 368 -14.45 -9.63 32.29
N GLN A 369 -14.23 -10.60 31.40
CA GLN A 369 -15.31 -11.38 30.78
C GLN A 369 -15.28 -12.84 31.21
N ALA A 370 -16.45 -13.40 31.49
CA ALA A 370 -16.59 -14.79 31.86
C ALA A 370 -16.35 -15.71 30.65
N ILE A 371 -15.43 -16.66 30.78
CA ILE A 371 -15.10 -17.68 29.78
C ILE A 371 -15.35 -19.07 30.34
N LYS A 372 -15.82 -20.00 29.50
CA LYS A 372 -15.93 -21.43 29.85
C LYS A 372 -14.59 -22.13 29.63
N THR A 373 -14.19 -23.01 30.53
CA THR A 373 -12.97 -23.82 30.37
C THR A 373 -13.29 -25.24 29.88
N PRO A 374 -12.36 -25.90 29.15
CA PRO A 374 -11.05 -25.41 28.74
C PRO A 374 -11.13 -24.34 27.64
N PHE A 375 -10.22 -23.37 27.68
CA PHE A 375 -10.12 -22.28 26.71
C PHE A 375 -8.65 -22.08 26.31
N SER A 376 -8.38 -21.75 25.05
CA SER A 376 -7.02 -21.49 24.56
C SER A 376 -7.00 -20.24 23.69
N GLN A 377 -6.02 -19.38 23.91
CA GLN A 377 -5.84 -18.13 23.15
C GLN A 377 -4.36 -17.82 23.01
N SER A 378 -3.97 -17.28 21.86
CA SER A 378 -2.61 -16.79 21.63
C SER A 378 -2.46 -15.33 22.02
N TYR A 379 -1.32 -14.99 22.60
CA TYR A 379 -0.97 -13.65 23.08
C TYR A 379 0.49 -13.32 22.75
N VAL A 380 0.82 -12.03 22.80
CA VAL A 380 2.22 -11.56 22.83
C VAL A 380 2.80 -11.83 24.22
N ALA A 381 3.96 -12.48 24.27
CA ALA A 381 4.67 -12.77 25.52
C ALA A 381 4.99 -11.49 26.29
N GLY A 382 4.82 -11.52 27.62
CA GLY A 382 5.06 -10.39 28.52
C GLY A 382 3.89 -9.42 28.72
N MET A 383 2.81 -9.54 27.95
CA MET A 383 1.61 -8.73 28.15
C MET A 383 0.97 -9.02 29.50
N LEU A 384 0.39 -7.99 30.12
CA LEU A 384 -0.41 -8.10 31.33
C LEU A 384 -1.88 -8.28 30.95
N ILE A 385 -2.44 -9.44 31.29
CA ILE A 385 -3.80 -9.82 30.97
C ILE A 385 -4.56 -10.08 32.29
N PRO A 386 -5.61 -9.30 32.62
CA PRO A 386 -6.46 -9.58 33.76
C PRO A 386 -7.03 -11.00 33.71
N LEU A 387 -6.74 -11.79 34.74
CA LEU A 387 -7.21 -13.17 34.86
C LEU A 387 -7.55 -13.45 36.32
N ASN A 388 -8.80 -13.83 36.59
CA ASN A 388 -9.21 -14.25 37.93
C ASN A 388 -10.18 -15.43 37.88
N ALA A 389 -10.27 -16.16 38.99
CA ALA A 389 -11.28 -17.19 39.19
C ALA A 389 -12.43 -16.61 40.04
N PRO A 390 -13.70 -16.75 39.62
CA PRO A 390 -14.83 -16.42 40.48
C PRO A 390 -14.76 -17.20 41.80
N SER A 391 -14.99 -16.53 42.94
CA SER A 391 -14.85 -17.14 44.27
C SER A 391 -15.80 -18.31 44.49
N SER A 392 -17.03 -18.23 43.99
CA SER A 392 -18.04 -19.28 44.06
C SER A 392 -18.74 -19.47 42.73
N GLN A 393 -19.03 -20.72 42.36
CA GLN A 393 -19.70 -21.08 41.12
C GLN A 393 -20.61 -22.30 41.31
N THR A 394 -21.49 -22.59 40.36
CA THR A 394 -22.29 -23.82 40.36
C THR A 394 -22.09 -24.56 39.05
N LEU A 395 -21.81 -25.86 39.14
CA LEU A 395 -21.74 -26.76 37.99
C LEU A 395 -22.63 -27.98 38.27
N ASN A 396 -23.59 -28.25 37.39
CA ASN A 396 -24.55 -29.36 37.52
C ASN A 396 -25.29 -29.41 38.88
N GLY A 397 -25.60 -28.25 39.46
CA GLY A 397 -26.31 -28.13 40.75
C GLY A 397 -25.43 -28.30 42.00
N VAL A 398 -24.12 -28.49 41.83
CA VAL A 398 -23.12 -28.50 42.91
C VAL A 398 -22.45 -27.14 43.00
N ALA A 399 -22.43 -26.55 44.19
CA ALA A 399 -21.69 -25.33 44.44
C ALA A 399 -20.19 -25.63 44.61
N TYR A 400 -19.33 -24.81 44.04
CA TYR A 400 -17.88 -24.91 44.06
C TYR A 400 -17.27 -23.61 44.57
N GLN A 401 -16.25 -23.69 45.41
CA GLN A 401 -15.48 -22.55 45.91
C GLN A 401 -14.05 -22.63 45.35
N PHE A 402 -13.54 -21.50 44.86
CA PHE A 402 -12.17 -21.39 44.39
C PHE A 402 -11.20 -21.61 45.55
N THR A 403 -10.13 -22.38 45.32
CA THR A 403 -9.12 -22.67 46.34
C THR A 403 -7.78 -22.06 45.98
N ASN A 404 -7.19 -22.48 44.87
CA ASN A 404 -5.89 -21.99 44.43
C ASN A 404 -5.69 -22.17 42.91
N TRP A 405 -4.63 -21.55 42.39
CA TRP A 405 -4.09 -21.88 41.08
C TRP A 405 -3.04 -22.99 41.26
N SER A 406 -3.19 -24.12 40.57
CA SER A 406 -2.16 -25.19 40.57
C SER A 406 -0.99 -24.89 39.64
N SER A 407 -1.19 -24.02 38.65
CA SER A 407 -0.17 -23.63 37.68
C SER A 407 -0.43 -22.21 37.22
N GLY A 408 0.65 -21.43 37.09
CA GLY A 408 0.61 -20.02 36.75
C GLY A 408 0.44 -19.12 37.98
N THR A 409 1.44 -18.29 38.24
CA THR A 409 1.35 -17.25 39.28
C THR A 409 0.68 -16.02 38.68
N LEU A 410 -0.32 -15.48 39.37
CA LEU A 410 -0.91 -14.19 39.05
C LEU A 410 -0.25 -13.10 39.89
N THR A 411 0.08 -11.98 39.27
CA THR A 411 0.63 -10.80 39.97
C THR A 411 -0.44 -9.73 40.01
N GLY A 412 -0.98 -9.45 41.20
CA GLY A 412 -2.02 -8.43 41.38
C GLY A 412 -3.30 -8.68 40.56
N GLY A 413 -3.69 -9.94 40.38
CA GLY A 413 -4.87 -10.31 39.57
C GLY A 413 -4.63 -10.34 38.06
N ASN A 414 -3.39 -10.18 37.61
CA ASN A 414 -3.02 -10.26 36.20
C ASN A 414 -2.12 -11.47 35.92
N MET A 415 -2.37 -12.12 34.79
CA MET A 415 -1.44 -13.02 34.13
C MET A 415 -0.40 -12.18 33.38
N ILE A 416 0.88 -12.38 33.70
CA ILE A 416 1.97 -11.98 32.79
C ILE A 416 2.12 -13.12 31.79
N VAL A 417 1.84 -12.86 30.52
CA VAL A 417 1.92 -13.88 29.47
C VAL A 417 3.36 -14.45 29.45
N PRO A 418 3.53 -15.77 29.56
CA PRO A 418 4.85 -16.41 29.64
C PRO A 418 5.57 -16.43 28.29
N ASP A 419 6.84 -16.85 28.29
CA ASP A 419 7.66 -16.94 27.07
C ASP A 419 7.50 -18.26 26.30
N VAL A 420 6.73 -19.19 26.86
CA VAL A 420 6.42 -20.51 26.33
C VAL A 420 4.96 -20.85 26.58
N ASN A 421 4.40 -21.76 25.77
CA ASN A 421 3.03 -22.23 25.93
C ASN A 421 2.81 -22.77 27.34
N THR A 422 1.77 -22.28 28.02
CA THR A 422 1.56 -22.54 29.45
C THR A 422 0.08 -22.71 29.73
N THR A 423 -0.23 -23.64 30.64
CA THR A 423 -1.59 -23.85 31.15
C THR A 423 -1.75 -23.18 32.52
N TYR A 424 -2.71 -22.28 32.65
CA TYR A 424 -3.18 -21.75 33.94
C TYR A 424 -4.38 -22.56 34.39
N LYS A 425 -4.26 -23.24 35.53
CA LYS A 425 -5.29 -24.14 36.05
C LYS A 425 -5.77 -23.70 37.43
N ALA A 426 -7.06 -23.38 37.54
CA ALA A 426 -7.72 -23.03 38.79
C ALA A 426 -8.40 -24.26 39.42
N ASN A 427 -8.16 -24.49 40.71
CA ASN A 427 -8.81 -25.56 41.46
C ASN A 427 -9.98 -25.01 42.28
N PHE A 428 -11.02 -25.82 42.34
CA PHE A 428 -12.22 -25.57 43.09
C PHE A 428 -12.58 -26.80 43.91
N ASN A 429 -13.06 -26.58 45.13
CA ASN A 429 -13.61 -27.65 45.95
C ASN A 429 -15.13 -27.53 45.96
N ALA A 430 -15.81 -28.67 45.92
CA ALA A 430 -17.25 -28.68 46.14
C ALA A 430 -17.55 -28.15 47.56
N SER A 431 -18.57 -27.31 47.66
CA SER A 431 -19.05 -26.69 48.88
C SER A 431 -20.55 -26.93 49.02
N GLY A 432 -21.06 -27.00 50.24
CA GLY A 432 -22.49 -27.21 50.46
C GLY A 432 -23.00 -28.58 50.03
N ILE A 433 -22.12 -29.57 49.85
CA ILE A 433 -22.48 -30.99 49.68
C ILE A 433 -22.45 -31.67 51.06
N THR A 434 -23.46 -32.47 51.34
CA THR A 434 -23.47 -33.42 52.45
C THR A 434 -23.79 -34.81 51.91
N TYR A 435 -22.83 -35.74 51.94
CA TYR A 435 -23.08 -37.11 51.52
C TYR A 435 -23.98 -37.81 52.54
N LEU A 436 -24.91 -38.64 52.06
CA LEU A 436 -25.80 -39.38 52.97
C LEU A 436 -25.00 -40.38 53.82
N SER A 437 -23.91 -40.93 53.29
CA SER A 437 -23.01 -41.79 54.07
C SER A 437 -22.34 -41.07 55.25
N ASP A 438 -22.16 -39.74 55.17
CA ASP A 438 -21.66 -38.94 56.28
C ASP A 438 -22.76 -38.57 57.30
N LEU A 439 -24.03 -38.78 56.95
CA LEU A 439 -25.17 -38.51 57.80
C LEU A 439 -25.60 -39.75 58.60
N THR A 440 -26.14 -39.51 59.78
CA THR A 440 -26.84 -40.55 60.54
C THR A 440 -28.27 -40.64 60.02
N TRP A 441 -28.66 -41.79 59.47
CA TRP A 441 -30.06 -42.09 59.17
C TRP A 441 -30.88 -42.17 60.47
N THR A 442 -32.15 -41.80 60.41
CA THR A 442 -33.11 -41.98 61.50
C THR A 442 -33.48 -43.44 61.70
N SER A 443 -33.57 -44.20 60.61
CA SER A 443 -33.76 -45.65 60.64
C SER A 443 -33.19 -46.27 59.37
N ALA A 444 -32.69 -47.50 59.49
CA ALA A 444 -32.23 -48.30 58.37
C ALA A 444 -32.77 -49.73 58.50
N PHE A 445 -33.23 -50.27 57.39
CA PHE A 445 -33.60 -51.67 57.22
C PHE A 445 -32.95 -52.19 55.93
N ASN A 446 -32.45 -53.42 55.98
CA ASN A 446 -31.82 -54.08 54.85
C ASN A 446 -32.26 -55.54 54.82
N GLY A 447 -32.50 -56.08 53.63
CA GLY A 447 -33.03 -57.43 53.47
C GLY A 447 -32.00 -58.50 53.84
N TRP A 448 -30.72 -58.22 53.57
CA TRP A 448 -29.60 -59.11 53.86
C TRP A 448 -28.38 -58.30 54.28
N GLY A 449 -27.78 -58.68 55.41
CA GLY A 449 -26.63 -58.00 56.01
C GLY A 449 -26.85 -56.49 56.29
N PRO A 450 -25.84 -55.77 56.78
CA PRO A 450 -25.98 -54.35 57.10
C PRO A 450 -25.92 -53.46 55.85
N VAL A 451 -26.60 -52.31 55.91
CA VAL A 451 -26.33 -51.22 54.96
C VAL A 451 -24.93 -50.68 55.23
N GLU A 452 -24.12 -50.57 54.17
CA GLU A 452 -22.77 -50.03 54.28
C GLU A 452 -22.66 -48.61 53.75
N LYS A 453 -21.75 -47.85 54.36
CA LYS A 453 -21.43 -46.48 54.00
C LYS A 453 -20.12 -46.48 53.22
N ASP A 454 -20.16 -45.91 52.02
CA ASP A 454 -19.04 -45.80 51.09
C ASP A 454 -18.47 -47.15 50.61
N LYS A 455 -19.25 -48.23 50.80
CA LYS A 455 -18.97 -49.61 50.39
C LYS A 455 -20.24 -50.28 49.88
N SER A 456 -20.11 -51.31 49.05
CA SER A 456 -21.21 -52.16 48.57
C SER A 456 -21.87 -52.88 49.75
N ASN A 457 -22.99 -53.57 49.51
CA ASN A 457 -23.76 -54.22 50.56
C ASN A 457 -22.91 -55.16 51.44
N GLY A 458 -23.11 -55.10 52.76
CA GLY A 458 -22.44 -55.99 53.69
C GLY A 458 -23.10 -57.36 53.73
N GLU A 459 -22.31 -58.44 53.77
CA GLU A 459 -22.80 -59.82 53.73
C GLU A 459 -23.07 -60.39 55.12
N ASN A 460 -22.35 -59.89 56.14
CA ASN A 460 -22.45 -60.39 57.51
C ASN A 460 -22.88 -59.29 58.51
N SER A 461 -23.73 -59.66 59.45
CA SER A 461 -24.46 -58.76 60.38
C SER A 461 -23.61 -57.92 61.35
N SER A 462 -22.27 -57.92 61.29
CA SER A 462 -21.42 -57.24 62.29
C SER A 462 -20.04 -56.73 61.79
N VAL A 463 -19.75 -56.81 60.49
CA VAL A 463 -18.49 -56.34 59.88
C VAL A 463 -18.79 -55.45 58.68
N SER A 464 -17.95 -54.43 58.43
CA SER A 464 -17.93 -53.74 57.13
C SER A 464 -17.07 -54.58 56.21
N ASP A 465 -17.73 -55.40 55.40
CA ASP A 465 -17.12 -56.38 54.49
C ASP A 465 -17.48 -56.14 53.02
N GLY A 466 -18.30 -55.12 52.75
CA GLY A 466 -18.59 -54.61 51.41
C GLY A 466 -17.35 -54.17 50.64
N LYS A 467 -17.42 -54.29 49.31
CA LYS A 467 -16.37 -53.86 48.38
C LYS A 467 -16.51 -52.37 48.06
N ASN A 468 -15.67 -51.86 47.16
CA ASN A 468 -15.86 -50.50 46.67
C ASN A 468 -17.17 -50.44 45.86
N LEU A 469 -17.96 -49.39 46.08
CA LEU A 469 -19.17 -49.11 45.29
C LEU A 469 -18.81 -49.01 43.81
N THR A 470 -19.34 -49.90 42.99
CA THR A 470 -19.06 -49.96 41.57
C THR A 470 -20.31 -50.19 40.76
N LEU A 471 -20.61 -49.29 39.83
CA LEU A 471 -21.76 -49.40 38.93
C LEU A 471 -21.29 -49.34 37.47
N ASN A 472 -21.53 -50.41 36.71
CA ASN A 472 -21.18 -50.52 35.29
C ASN A 472 -19.73 -50.07 34.99
N GLY A 473 -18.78 -50.48 35.84
CA GLY A 473 -17.36 -50.17 35.79
C GLY A 473 -16.95 -48.82 36.38
N VAL A 474 -17.89 -48.00 36.87
CA VAL A 474 -17.59 -46.70 37.52
C VAL A 474 -17.47 -46.89 39.02
N THR A 475 -16.29 -46.58 39.58
CA THR A 475 -16.05 -46.62 41.03
C THR A 475 -16.45 -45.32 41.71
N TYR A 476 -17.15 -45.41 42.84
CA TYR A 476 -17.55 -44.27 43.66
C TYR A 476 -16.89 -44.31 45.04
N ASN A 477 -16.32 -43.17 45.47
CA ASN A 477 -15.72 -43.04 46.80
C ASN A 477 -16.74 -42.79 47.91
N LYS A 478 -17.96 -42.40 47.55
CA LYS A 478 -19.04 -42.05 48.49
C LYS A 478 -20.35 -42.67 48.04
N GLY A 479 -21.18 -43.14 48.97
CA GLY A 479 -22.51 -43.68 48.67
C GLY A 479 -22.99 -44.66 49.73
N LEU A 480 -24.06 -45.40 49.42
CA LEU A 480 -24.64 -46.39 50.33
C LEU A 480 -24.88 -47.70 49.59
N GLY A 481 -24.30 -48.80 50.06
CA GLY A 481 -24.56 -50.15 49.57
C GLY A 481 -25.66 -50.82 50.38
N VAL A 482 -26.66 -51.38 49.70
CA VAL A 482 -27.83 -52.01 50.32
C VAL A 482 -28.20 -53.33 49.62
N HIS A 483 -29.03 -54.14 50.27
CA HIS A 483 -29.64 -55.33 49.70
C HIS A 483 -31.16 -55.22 49.72
N ALA A 484 -31.82 -55.44 48.58
CA ALA A 484 -33.28 -55.40 48.54
C ALA A 484 -33.93 -56.55 49.36
N ALA A 485 -35.07 -56.35 50.02
CA ALA A 485 -35.74 -55.08 50.23
C ALA A 485 -35.00 -54.22 51.27
N SER A 486 -34.76 -52.94 50.99
CA SER A 486 -34.12 -52.01 51.93
C SER A 486 -34.92 -50.73 52.08
N THR A 487 -34.77 -50.07 53.23
CA THR A 487 -35.37 -48.76 53.51
C THR A 487 -34.46 -47.95 54.42
N LEU A 488 -34.08 -46.76 53.97
CA LEU A 488 -33.28 -45.79 54.70
C LEU A 488 -34.07 -44.50 54.87
N LEU A 489 -34.20 -44.00 56.09
CA LEU A 489 -34.91 -42.76 56.39
C LEU A 489 -33.94 -41.72 56.94
N TYR A 490 -33.93 -40.52 56.35
CA TYR A 490 -33.15 -39.38 56.78
C TYR A 490 -34.05 -38.19 57.12
N ASN A 491 -33.71 -37.48 58.20
CA ASN A 491 -34.30 -36.19 58.54
C ASN A 491 -33.54 -35.07 57.82
N LEU A 492 -34.21 -34.38 56.90
CA LEU A 492 -33.69 -33.24 56.17
C LEU A 492 -33.90 -31.91 56.90
N ALA A 493 -34.91 -31.82 57.77
CA ALA A 493 -35.28 -30.62 58.52
C ALA A 493 -35.39 -29.33 57.66
N GLY A 494 -35.79 -29.45 56.39
CA GLY A 494 -35.87 -28.33 55.44
C GLY A 494 -34.54 -27.70 55.04
N LYS A 495 -33.38 -28.27 55.43
CA LYS A 495 -32.06 -27.64 55.27
C LYS A 495 -31.51 -27.69 53.85
N TYR A 496 -31.96 -28.62 53.03
CA TYR A 496 -31.35 -28.95 51.74
C TYR A 496 -32.29 -28.63 50.58
N ASN A 497 -31.72 -28.41 49.40
CA ASN A 497 -32.47 -28.05 48.19
C ASN A 497 -32.50 -29.17 47.16
N ARG A 498 -31.45 -29.99 47.07
CA ARG A 498 -31.38 -31.11 46.12
C ARG A 498 -30.92 -32.39 46.79
N PHE A 499 -31.45 -33.51 46.32
CA PHE A 499 -30.92 -34.85 46.54
C PHE A 499 -30.46 -35.42 45.19
N MET A 500 -29.26 -35.99 45.16
CA MET A 500 -28.67 -36.58 43.97
C MET A 500 -28.01 -37.92 44.29
N SER A 501 -28.17 -38.92 43.43
CA SER A 501 -27.48 -40.22 43.50
C SER A 501 -27.46 -40.84 42.12
N ASP A 502 -26.42 -41.58 41.79
CA ASP A 502 -26.50 -42.60 40.73
C ASP A 502 -27.00 -43.90 41.37
N ILE A 503 -27.83 -44.66 40.65
CA ILE A 503 -28.43 -45.90 41.15
C ILE A 503 -28.19 -47.07 40.19
N GLY A 504 -27.98 -48.25 40.75
CA GLY A 504 -27.73 -49.47 40.00
C GLY A 504 -27.53 -50.69 40.91
N ILE A 505 -27.45 -51.87 40.31
CA ILE A 505 -26.94 -53.08 40.96
C ILE A 505 -25.42 -52.97 41.03
N ASP A 506 -24.81 -53.29 42.18
CA ASP A 506 -23.35 -53.25 42.35
C ASP A 506 -22.68 -54.31 41.47
N ASP A 507 -21.57 -53.95 40.82
CA ASP A 507 -20.85 -54.81 39.88
C ASP A 507 -20.33 -56.11 40.54
N GLU A 508 -20.27 -56.20 41.87
CA GLU A 508 -19.81 -57.38 42.59
C GLU A 508 -20.67 -58.63 42.37
N VAL A 509 -21.95 -58.45 42.02
CA VAL A 509 -22.85 -59.55 41.67
C VAL A 509 -22.93 -59.81 40.16
N GLY A 510 -22.21 -59.02 39.36
CA GLY A 510 -22.24 -59.07 37.89
C GLY A 510 -23.64 -58.76 37.34
N ASN A 511 -24.07 -59.48 36.30
CA ASN A 511 -25.36 -59.26 35.65
C ASN A 511 -26.58 -59.86 36.40
N LYS A 512 -26.44 -60.20 37.69
CA LYS A 512 -27.48 -60.86 38.50
C LYS A 512 -28.26 -59.84 39.35
N GLY A 513 -29.36 -60.28 39.93
CA GLY A 513 -30.24 -59.45 40.78
C GLY A 513 -31.16 -58.54 39.97
N SER A 514 -32.30 -58.22 40.57
CA SER A 514 -33.22 -57.22 40.02
C SER A 514 -33.87 -56.43 41.13
N VAL A 515 -33.81 -55.11 41.02
CA VAL A 515 -34.34 -54.19 42.03
C VAL A 515 -35.12 -53.03 41.42
N ASN A 516 -35.96 -52.40 42.23
CA ASN A 516 -36.64 -51.15 41.90
C ASN A 516 -36.32 -50.11 42.99
N PHE A 517 -35.66 -49.02 42.60
CA PHE A 517 -35.32 -47.91 43.47
C PHE A 517 -36.48 -46.91 43.53
N GLN A 518 -36.86 -46.54 44.74
CA GLN A 518 -37.86 -45.52 45.01
C GLN A 518 -37.32 -44.48 45.98
N VAL A 519 -37.68 -43.22 45.75
CA VAL A 519 -37.40 -42.10 46.66
C VAL A 519 -38.70 -41.47 47.09
N TYR A 520 -38.91 -41.33 48.39
CA TYR A 520 -40.05 -40.61 48.95
C TYR A 520 -39.58 -39.35 49.67
N LEU A 521 -40.34 -38.26 49.50
CA LEU A 521 -40.15 -36.99 50.18
C LEU A 521 -41.38 -36.72 51.04
N ASP A 522 -41.21 -36.58 52.35
CA ASP A 522 -42.32 -36.45 53.32
C ASP A 522 -43.42 -37.53 53.11
N ASN A 523 -42.99 -38.78 52.89
CA ASN A 523 -43.83 -39.95 52.58
C ASN A 523 -44.59 -39.92 51.24
N VAL A 524 -44.34 -38.96 50.36
CA VAL A 524 -44.87 -38.95 48.99
C VAL A 524 -43.81 -39.50 48.03
N LEU A 525 -44.18 -40.47 47.19
CA LEU A 525 -43.29 -41.01 46.16
C LEU A 525 -42.88 -39.89 45.19
N ALA A 526 -41.59 -39.61 45.12
CA ALA A 526 -41.01 -38.54 44.31
C ALA A 526 -40.21 -39.08 43.11
N TYR A 527 -39.75 -40.33 43.18
CA TYR A 527 -39.05 -41.00 42.09
C TYR A 527 -39.21 -42.52 42.20
N GLU A 528 -39.31 -43.18 41.05
CA GLU A 528 -39.28 -44.63 40.89
C GLU A 528 -38.49 -44.98 39.63
N SER A 529 -37.57 -45.94 39.71
CA SER A 529 -36.70 -46.29 38.60
C SER A 529 -37.30 -47.28 37.60
N GLY A 530 -38.37 -47.99 37.97
CA GLY A 530 -38.71 -49.29 37.41
C GLY A 530 -37.63 -50.34 37.72
N ASN A 531 -37.77 -51.56 37.19
CA ASN A 531 -36.75 -52.59 37.39
C ASN A 531 -35.39 -52.20 36.78
N ILE A 532 -34.34 -52.45 37.55
CA ILE A 532 -32.93 -52.37 37.18
C ILE A 532 -32.32 -53.75 37.47
N ASN A 533 -31.44 -54.23 36.59
CA ASN A 533 -30.63 -55.43 36.79
C ASN A 533 -29.15 -55.10 36.56
N GLY A 534 -28.23 -56.03 36.83
CA GLY A 534 -26.78 -55.81 36.68
C GLY A 534 -26.29 -55.45 35.27
N SER A 535 -27.11 -55.63 34.22
CA SER A 535 -26.79 -55.20 32.85
C SER A 535 -27.36 -53.83 32.47
N SER A 536 -28.13 -53.21 33.37
CA SER A 536 -28.77 -51.92 33.12
C SER A 536 -27.76 -50.78 33.18
N ALA A 537 -27.92 -49.79 32.31
CA ALA A 537 -27.15 -48.55 32.40
C ALA A 537 -27.42 -47.85 33.74
N ILE A 538 -26.39 -47.20 34.28
CA ILE A 538 -26.47 -46.35 35.49
C ILE A 538 -27.61 -45.33 35.30
N LYS A 539 -28.55 -45.27 36.25
CA LYS A 539 -29.62 -44.26 36.22
C LYS A 539 -29.32 -43.15 37.23
N PRO A 540 -29.27 -41.87 36.82
CA PRO A 540 -29.11 -40.76 37.75
C PRO A 540 -30.46 -40.35 38.38
N VAL A 541 -30.44 -40.07 39.68
CA VAL A 541 -31.53 -39.47 40.46
C VAL A 541 -31.13 -38.03 40.80
N ASN A 542 -32.02 -37.07 40.53
CA ASN A 542 -31.76 -35.65 40.80
C ASN A 542 -33.06 -34.90 41.16
N LEU A 543 -33.37 -34.86 42.46
CA LEU A 543 -34.66 -34.40 42.98
C LEU A 543 -34.55 -33.08 43.73
N ASN A 544 -35.60 -32.26 43.65
CA ASN A 544 -35.75 -31.08 44.49
C ASN A 544 -36.30 -31.50 45.86
N VAL A 545 -35.56 -31.18 46.93
CA VAL A 545 -35.94 -31.47 48.32
C VAL A 545 -36.10 -30.20 49.16
N SER A 546 -36.16 -29.04 48.51
CA SER A 546 -36.34 -27.75 49.18
C SER A 546 -37.60 -27.76 50.04
N GLY A 547 -37.45 -27.40 51.32
CA GLY A 547 -38.55 -27.36 52.29
C GLY A 547 -39.07 -28.73 52.75
N LYS A 548 -38.47 -29.84 52.32
CA LYS A 548 -38.85 -31.20 52.74
C LYS A 548 -38.20 -31.56 54.07
N ASN A 549 -38.90 -32.32 54.90
CA ASN A 549 -38.42 -32.72 56.22
C ASN A 549 -37.88 -34.15 56.25
N GLN A 550 -38.37 -35.03 55.39
CA GLN A 550 -37.94 -36.43 55.34
C GLN A 550 -37.52 -36.84 53.92
N LEU A 551 -36.42 -37.57 53.82
CA LEU A 551 -35.98 -38.30 52.64
C LEU A 551 -35.97 -39.79 52.98
N LYS A 552 -36.76 -40.59 52.27
CA LYS A 552 -36.79 -42.05 52.43
C LYS A 552 -36.35 -42.71 51.13
N LEU A 553 -35.25 -43.45 51.20
CA LEU A 553 -34.70 -44.23 50.09
C LEU A 553 -35.16 -45.68 50.27
N VAL A 554 -35.75 -46.25 49.23
CA VAL A 554 -36.31 -47.61 49.26
C VAL A 554 -35.76 -48.38 48.06
N VAL A 555 -35.31 -49.60 48.29
CA VAL A 555 -34.99 -50.54 47.21
C VAL A 555 -35.90 -51.75 47.38
N LEU A 556 -36.77 -52.00 46.40
CA LEU A 556 -37.66 -53.14 46.36
C LEU A 556 -37.05 -54.26 45.51
N ASN A 557 -37.47 -55.50 45.77
CA ASN A 557 -37.17 -56.62 44.88
C ASN A 557 -37.85 -56.41 43.51
N GLY A 558 -37.15 -56.77 42.43
CA GLY A 558 -37.61 -56.65 41.06
C GLY A 558 -38.53 -57.79 40.58
N GLY A 559 -38.78 -58.80 41.40
CA GLY A 559 -39.67 -59.91 41.08
C GLY A 559 -38.98 -61.20 40.63
N ASP A 560 -37.66 -61.30 40.73
CA ASP A 560 -36.85 -62.50 40.47
C ASP A 560 -36.36 -63.20 41.75
N GLY A 561 -36.85 -62.80 42.92
CA GLY A 561 -36.41 -63.28 44.23
C GLY A 561 -35.19 -62.50 44.73
N ASN A 562 -34.86 -62.62 46.01
CA ASN A 562 -33.90 -61.74 46.68
C ASN A 562 -32.44 -62.21 46.58
N TYR A 563 -32.08 -63.00 45.57
CA TYR A 563 -30.69 -63.42 45.40
C TYR A 563 -29.94 -62.37 44.61
N PHE A 564 -28.79 -61.91 45.13
CA PHE A 564 -27.90 -60.95 44.45
C PHE A 564 -28.47 -59.53 44.27
N ASP A 565 -29.46 -59.11 45.07
CA ASP A 565 -30.03 -57.76 44.99
C ASP A 565 -29.15 -56.71 45.68
N HIS A 566 -27.84 -56.77 45.45
CA HIS A 566 -26.85 -55.81 45.93
C HIS A 566 -26.99 -54.55 45.09
N ALA A 567 -27.41 -53.47 45.72
CA ALA A 567 -27.84 -52.26 45.05
C ALA A 567 -27.18 -51.04 45.70
N ASP A 568 -26.76 -50.07 44.89
CA ASP A 568 -26.06 -48.90 45.38
C ASP A 568 -26.85 -47.62 45.16
N TRP A 569 -26.87 -46.78 46.20
CA TRP A 569 -27.08 -45.35 46.09
C TRP A 569 -25.71 -44.66 45.97
N ALA A 570 -25.09 -44.80 44.80
CA ALA A 570 -23.75 -44.31 44.50
C ALA A 570 -23.70 -42.78 44.43
N GLY A 571 -22.74 -42.16 45.14
CA GLY A 571 -22.61 -40.70 45.19
C GLY A 571 -23.81 -39.98 45.85
N ALA A 572 -24.63 -40.70 46.64
CA ALA A 572 -25.82 -40.18 47.30
C ALA A 572 -25.50 -38.97 48.19
N ARG A 573 -26.05 -37.81 47.83
CA ARG A 573 -25.74 -36.53 48.46
C ARG A 573 -26.90 -35.55 48.48
N LEU A 574 -26.84 -34.65 49.45
CA LEU A 574 -27.70 -33.49 49.57
C LEU A 574 -26.89 -32.23 49.28
N THR A 575 -27.52 -31.24 48.65
CA THR A 575 -26.90 -29.92 48.49
C THR A 575 -27.76 -28.81 49.09
N VAL A 576 -27.09 -27.82 49.67
CA VAL A 576 -27.70 -26.51 49.97
C VAL A 576 -27.54 -25.64 48.72
N GLY A 577 -28.65 -25.29 48.09
CA GLY A 577 -28.65 -24.31 47.01
C GLY A 577 -28.44 -22.92 47.59
N ALA A 578 -27.90 -21.99 46.80
CA ALA A 578 -27.95 -20.57 47.13
C ALA A 578 -29.41 -20.21 47.44
N SER A 579 -29.65 -19.62 48.60
CA SER A 579 -30.98 -19.21 49.04
C SER A 579 -31.57 -18.31 47.96
N ALA A 580 -32.67 -18.73 47.33
CA ALA A 580 -33.41 -17.84 46.44
C ALA A 580 -34.01 -16.74 47.31
N CYS A 581 -33.34 -15.59 47.34
CA CYS A 581 -33.93 -14.39 47.88
C CYS A 581 -34.86 -13.79 46.84
N THR A 582 -36.16 -13.74 47.16
CA THR A 582 -37.14 -13.00 46.38
C THR A 582 -37.01 -11.52 46.71
N ALA A 583 -36.28 -10.76 45.88
CA ALA A 583 -36.36 -9.31 45.89
C ALA A 583 -37.72 -8.88 45.31
N SER A 584 -38.40 -7.92 45.94
CA SER A 584 -39.52 -7.19 45.34
C SER A 584 -39.02 -5.80 44.93
N GLY A 585 -39.18 -5.43 43.66
CA GLY A 585 -38.75 -4.13 43.13
C GLY A 585 -38.29 -4.17 41.67
N SER A 586 -37.93 -3.00 41.13
CA SER A 586 -37.36 -2.83 39.79
C SER A 586 -36.02 -2.10 39.88
N ILE A 587 -35.09 -2.39 38.97
CA ILE A 587 -33.87 -1.58 38.80
C ILE A 587 -34.22 -0.40 37.89
N LEU A 588 -33.95 0.82 38.34
CA LEU A 588 -34.21 2.04 37.60
C LEU A 588 -32.89 2.68 37.16
N ARG A 589 -32.84 3.07 35.89
CA ARG A 589 -31.85 3.97 35.32
C ARG A 589 -32.43 5.36 35.29
N GLU A 590 -31.73 6.30 35.91
CA GLU A 590 -31.98 7.74 35.80
C GLU A 590 -30.90 8.34 34.88
N TYR A 591 -31.31 9.11 33.89
CA TYR A 591 -30.45 9.66 32.84
C TYR A 591 -30.57 11.19 32.79
N TRP A 592 -29.44 11.90 32.74
CA TRP A 592 -29.37 13.34 32.56
C TRP A 592 -28.61 13.69 31.28
N ALA A 593 -29.29 14.37 30.36
CA ALA A 593 -28.68 14.86 29.12
C ALA A 593 -27.87 16.16 29.37
N ASN A 594 -26.90 16.40 28.51
CA ASN A 594 -26.06 17.60 28.46
C ASN A 594 -25.23 17.87 29.72
N VAL A 595 -24.94 16.82 30.50
CA VAL A 595 -23.99 16.92 31.62
C VAL A 595 -22.57 16.76 31.09
N LYS A 596 -21.70 17.71 31.43
CA LYS A 596 -20.30 17.74 30.99
C LYS A 596 -19.40 17.36 32.16
N GLY A 597 -18.43 16.48 31.92
CA GLY A 597 -17.50 16.01 32.94
C GLY A 597 -17.24 14.52 32.80
N TYR A 598 -16.34 14.00 33.64
CA TYR A 598 -16.01 12.56 33.71
C TYR A 598 -15.90 12.07 35.17
N LEU A 599 -16.19 12.93 36.14
CA LEU A 599 -16.15 12.59 37.57
C LEU A 599 -17.54 12.14 38.01
N ILE A 600 -17.62 11.11 38.87
CA ILE A 600 -18.88 10.65 39.50
C ILE A 600 -19.60 11.81 40.21
N SER A 601 -18.86 12.77 40.76
CA SER A 601 -19.42 13.97 41.39
C SER A 601 -20.15 14.91 40.42
N SER A 602 -20.05 14.69 39.11
CA SER A 602 -20.73 15.46 38.06
C SER A 602 -22.18 15.03 37.87
N ILE A 603 -22.58 13.85 38.39
CA ILE A 603 -23.95 13.35 38.27
C ILE A 603 -24.88 14.25 39.11
N PRO A 604 -25.86 14.95 38.50
CA PRO A 604 -26.66 15.97 39.17
C PRO A 604 -27.83 15.33 39.94
N VAL A 605 -27.51 14.49 40.93
CA VAL A 605 -28.46 13.66 41.70
C VAL A 605 -29.50 14.43 42.52
N THR A 606 -29.33 15.74 42.65
CA THR A 606 -30.27 16.66 43.31
C THR A 606 -31.31 17.25 42.35
N THR A 607 -31.16 17.02 41.04
CA THR A 607 -32.10 17.47 40.00
C THR A 607 -32.87 16.29 39.41
N ALA A 608 -34.04 16.55 38.84
CA ALA A 608 -34.82 15.51 38.18
C ALA A 608 -34.07 14.99 36.92
N PRO A 609 -34.05 13.67 36.67
CA PRO A 609 -33.45 13.12 35.46
C PRO A 609 -34.24 13.52 34.20
N THR A 610 -33.52 13.68 33.09
CA THR A 610 -34.10 13.84 31.75
C THR A 610 -34.97 12.64 31.37
N ALA A 611 -34.58 11.42 31.74
CA ALA A 611 -35.39 10.23 31.53
C ALA A 611 -35.17 9.18 32.64
N THR A 612 -36.20 8.37 32.90
CA THR A 612 -36.09 7.19 33.75
C THR A 612 -36.51 5.95 32.95
N THR A 613 -35.75 4.86 33.08
CA THR A 613 -36.04 3.60 32.40
C THR A 613 -35.85 2.43 33.35
N GLN A 614 -36.79 1.50 33.36
CA GLN A 614 -36.62 0.24 34.08
C GLN A 614 -35.64 -0.65 33.32
N LEU A 615 -34.61 -1.16 34.00
CA LEU A 615 -33.64 -2.08 33.43
C LEU A 615 -34.07 -3.53 33.67
N THR A 616 -33.85 -4.38 32.67
CA THR A 616 -34.06 -5.84 32.73
C THR A 616 -32.78 -6.61 33.10
N SER A 617 -31.62 -5.94 33.12
CA SER A 617 -30.32 -6.43 33.59
C SER A 617 -29.66 -5.38 34.49
N PHE A 618 -28.71 -5.76 35.33
CA PHE A 618 -27.97 -4.83 36.21
C PHE A 618 -26.78 -4.19 35.47
N GLU A 619 -27.02 -3.68 34.26
CA GLU A 619 -26.03 -3.00 33.42
C GLU A 619 -26.67 -1.77 32.78
N ALA A 620 -25.97 -0.63 32.82
CA ALA A 620 -26.42 0.56 32.11
C ALA A 620 -25.97 0.49 30.64
N PRO A 621 -26.80 0.93 29.68
CA PRO A 621 -26.36 1.11 28.30
C PRO A 621 -25.15 2.05 28.21
N ALA A 622 -24.16 1.68 27.40
CA ALA A 622 -23.02 2.52 27.06
C ALA A 622 -23.27 3.28 25.74
N ASN A 623 -22.58 4.41 25.54
CA ASN A 623 -22.59 5.20 24.31
C ASN A 623 -23.98 5.66 23.84
N VAL A 624 -24.83 6.12 24.77
CA VAL A 624 -26.19 6.55 24.42
C VAL A 624 -26.30 8.03 23.98
N ALA A 625 -25.29 8.85 24.26
CA ALA A 625 -25.20 10.27 23.87
C ALA A 625 -23.76 10.82 24.07
N ASP A 626 -23.47 12.02 23.56
CA ASP A 626 -22.13 12.63 23.64
C ASP A 626 -21.84 13.37 24.96
N ASN A 627 -22.87 13.80 25.69
CA ASN A 627 -22.75 14.49 26.97
C ASN A 627 -23.90 14.05 27.87
N TYR A 628 -23.67 13.06 28.72
CA TYR A 628 -24.69 12.58 29.62
C TYR A 628 -24.09 11.99 30.90
N GLU A 629 -24.90 11.98 31.95
CA GLU A 629 -24.62 11.24 33.18
C GLU A 629 -25.79 10.31 33.49
N GLN A 630 -25.51 9.22 34.20
CA GLN A 630 -26.54 8.25 34.56
C GLN A 630 -26.31 7.64 35.95
N ARG A 631 -27.40 7.31 36.63
CA ARG A 631 -27.40 6.60 37.91
C ARG A 631 -28.28 5.36 37.80
N ILE A 632 -27.77 4.21 38.27
CA ILE A 632 -28.58 3.02 38.48
C ILE A 632 -28.94 2.95 39.97
N ARG A 633 -30.21 2.72 40.27
CA ARG A 633 -30.68 2.49 41.64
C ARG A 633 -31.74 1.41 41.66
N GLY A 634 -31.71 0.59 42.71
CA GLY A 634 -32.69 -0.48 42.91
C GLY A 634 -32.37 -1.25 44.17
N TYR A 635 -33.29 -2.11 44.58
CA TYR A 635 -33.04 -3.10 45.60
C TYR A 635 -32.45 -4.34 44.93
N ILE A 636 -31.28 -4.76 45.38
CA ILE A 636 -30.66 -6.02 45.00
C ILE A 636 -30.75 -6.98 46.17
N CYS A 637 -30.90 -8.27 45.89
CA CYS A 637 -30.68 -9.27 46.91
C CYS A 637 -29.38 -10.01 46.66
N ALA A 638 -28.51 -9.99 47.67
CA ALA A 638 -27.24 -10.68 47.65
C ALA A 638 -27.47 -12.21 47.70
N PRO A 639 -26.96 -13.00 46.72
CA PRO A 639 -27.13 -14.45 46.71
C PRO A 639 -26.28 -15.17 47.77
N ALA A 640 -25.32 -14.47 48.37
CA ALA A 640 -24.45 -14.96 49.45
C ALA A 640 -24.00 -13.84 50.40
N THR A 641 -23.60 -14.16 51.61
CA THR A 641 -22.96 -13.19 52.53
C THR A 641 -21.56 -12.85 52.05
N GLY A 642 -21.20 -11.56 51.99
CA GLY A 642 -19.85 -11.13 51.60
C GLY A 642 -19.77 -9.65 51.23
N ASN A 643 -18.57 -9.21 50.87
CA ASN A 643 -18.33 -7.87 50.32
C ASN A 643 -18.64 -7.88 48.81
N TYR A 644 -19.40 -6.89 48.34
CA TYR A 644 -19.71 -6.69 46.93
C TYR A 644 -19.12 -5.37 46.46
N THR A 645 -18.58 -5.37 45.24
CA THR A 645 -18.17 -4.16 44.52
C THR A 645 -19.07 -4.04 43.30
N PHE A 646 -19.75 -2.90 43.16
CA PHE A 646 -20.67 -2.60 42.05
C PHE A 646 -20.14 -1.45 41.21
#